data_AF-A0A553DS61-F1
#
_entry.id   AF-A0A553DS61-F1
#
_cell.length_a   1.000
_cell.length_b   1.000
_cell.length_c   1.000
_cell.angle_alpha   90.00
_cell.angle_beta   90.00
_cell.angle_gamma   90.00
#
_symmetry.space_group_name_H-M   'P 1'
#
loop_
_entity.id
_entity.type
_entity.pdbx_description
1 polymer ?
#
loop_
_entity_poly.entity_id
_entity_poly.type
_entity_poly.pdbx_seq_one_letter_code
_entity_poly.pdbx_strand_id
1 'polypeptide(L)'
;MKPHIMTKYSFFLIILMLNTLLAKAQDPTNPSKQYIPNITTASPQVAAMSKVGEIPIDISTGRINYTIPIFEIQEGNFTMPINLSYNYSGLLFDETPGHAGVGWTFNIGGSILHTVNGLDDYHHEQDKKIIDDYLNVKPPYDKNSSNGVNRISELLKRISDGYIDGEPDKYSINIGNINSSFYLDKNGNPVFLKNENYKITRTQNDGFILVDDQGINYVFDLIISADKGQGDNSYGYASGYLVTEINFPNTSNKIIFQYENANLLNENYINETLIKTLDQYGNPNSSGSLETNETTIAINNINLKKIVSDKYSIEIKYKYNPIESGICVINSLIVKNNENKEIKNFVFSYSGWVGRRSNLLSVSCNGAITNQMEYDMAVNYPIFQDIYDSYFKKDLWGYYNSKALRATNATDPFFNPSIKPDFASVKIGSLKKITYQTKGYSLIDYEPNMAAFGGVPYGLPYHPDAAIYSNYSARTSYLSGGTDEKTFVVNTVPCYIDLNYNLVNNTVDKEPYERESRISLFLDEKEDDPIFIENKSWYWDQKWSDPKMSKSGTKKQILISKVGTYHLKATSTLGINASIQIKVVEYPDFFDEPVGGIRVKQVQNCDYNGKCITTVYNFTQNGKSTGLMLQKPKFYSGSFTDDRRECLGGVYNKSEFYTFNSVYPLSEYRGSPVLYKKVEKYNIFGSNTNGKTVSSYLGKNVVTPNEGQLLNIGLLDSEIVKDQSNNVLSKSKSNYLLDKSPDPSKYVYSLEAKYILETRWQNSPTTGGACVYSIPIPLNSFREGGMTHRARNYKLQKEENKSYFKGDSIVQTTEYNYNLSSGFLKSQKSTNSKRETLETKYLYAQDYEMASESVRNELIAKNMIGILLDTRSYNGVKLSEQKTEYTKTADNLLLPKFVYAKKGVGDIVNIIDKKITYDQYDNKGNILQYTPESGSPVAIIWGYNQTQPIAKIENATYAQAIVQYAIDENVFRNNLPNAMITTYTYIPLVGIKTITDPKGQTTTYEYDEFNRLKLVKDAQGNILSENQYHYKN
;
A
#
# COMPACT_ATOMS: atom_id res chain seq x y z
N MET A 1 -16.97 -21.40 -68.73
CA MET A 1 -18.39 -21.79 -68.54
C MET A 1 -18.88 -21.09 -67.27
N LYS A 2 -19.84 -20.17 -67.43
CA LYS A 2 -20.61 -19.31 -66.50
C LYS A 2 -20.12 -18.89 -65.08
N PRO A 3 -20.46 -17.65 -64.62
CA PRO A 3 -19.91 -16.94 -63.45
C PRO A 3 -20.94 -16.64 -62.31
N HIS A 4 -20.51 -16.13 -61.14
CA HIS A 4 -21.08 -14.94 -60.41
C HIS A 4 -20.63 -14.78 -58.94
N ILE A 5 -20.06 -13.60 -58.64
CA ILE A 5 -20.36 -12.59 -57.59
C ILE A 5 -21.07 -13.04 -56.28
N MET A 6 -20.48 -12.73 -55.11
CA MET A 6 -21.15 -12.05 -53.98
C MET A 6 -20.16 -11.30 -53.08
N THR A 7 -20.62 -10.18 -52.55
CA THR A 7 -19.85 -9.00 -52.11
C THR A 7 -20.30 -8.59 -50.71
N LYS A 8 -19.35 -8.14 -49.86
CA LYS A 8 -19.46 -7.16 -48.74
C LYS A 8 -20.63 -7.28 -47.73
N TYR A 9 -20.32 -7.60 -46.46
CA TYR A 9 -20.97 -7.05 -45.26
C TYR A 9 -20.05 -7.10 -44.03
N SER A 10 -20.37 -6.28 -43.02
CA SER A 10 -19.84 -6.19 -41.64
C SER A 10 -18.81 -5.07 -41.39
N PHE A 11 -19.36 -3.90 -41.06
CA PHE A 11 -18.64 -2.69 -40.67
C PHE A 11 -19.38 -2.03 -39.49
N PHE A 12 -19.14 -2.46 -38.24
CA PHE A 12 -19.53 -1.70 -37.03
C PHE A 12 -18.94 -2.29 -35.73
N LEU A 13 -17.65 -2.04 -35.42
CA LEU A 13 -17.08 -2.21 -34.06
C LEU A 13 -15.63 -1.71 -33.94
N ILE A 14 -15.34 -0.47 -34.37
CA ILE A 14 -14.01 0.14 -34.22
C ILE A 14 -14.16 1.55 -33.67
N ILE A 15 -14.22 1.70 -32.34
CA ILE A 15 -13.92 2.97 -31.65
C ILE A 15 -12.99 2.79 -30.42
N LEU A 16 -12.75 1.59 -29.86
CA LEU A 16 -12.14 1.50 -28.52
C LEU A 16 -10.68 1.04 -28.37
N MET A 17 -9.87 0.87 -29.43
CA MET A 17 -8.47 0.46 -29.24
C MET A 17 -7.50 1.12 -30.22
N LEU A 18 -7.01 2.30 -29.85
CA LEU A 18 -5.82 2.94 -30.42
C LEU A 18 -4.83 3.17 -29.28
N ASN A 19 -3.92 2.22 -29.05
CA ASN A 19 -2.56 2.50 -28.59
C ASN A 19 -1.68 1.23 -28.68
N THR A 20 -0.53 1.37 -29.37
CA THR A 20 0.68 0.52 -29.42
C THR A 20 0.87 -0.52 -30.55
N LEU A 21 1.68 -0.09 -31.53
CA LEU A 21 2.89 -0.74 -32.12
C LEU A 21 2.83 -1.75 -33.30
N LEU A 22 2.97 -1.16 -34.52
CA LEU A 22 4.00 -1.33 -35.57
C LEU A 22 4.65 -2.68 -35.97
N ALA A 23 4.55 -2.90 -37.30
CA ALA A 23 5.60 -3.25 -38.31
C ALA A 23 5.93 -4.72 -38.65
N LYS A 24 5.47 -5.14 -39.85
CA LYS A 24 6.31 -5.75 -40.92
C LYS A 24 5.78 -5.34 -42.31
N ALA A 25 6.70 -5.20 -43.26
CA ALA A 25 6.54 -4.55 -44.57
C ALA A 25 6.39 -5.54 -45.75
N GLN A 26 5.94 -4.96 -46.89
CA GLN A 26 6.07 -5.32 -48.32
C GLN A 26 4.87 -5.96 -49.06
N ASP A 27 4.17 -5.12 -49.87
CA ASP A 27 3.75 -5.38 -51.28
C ASP A 27 3.28 -4.04 -51.94
N PRO A 28 3.73 -3.61 -53.15
CA PRO A 28 3.62 -2.23 -53.64
C PRO A 28 2.58 -1.95 -54.76
N THR A 29 1.47 -2.67 -54.90
CA THR A 29 0.50 -2.39 -56.01
C THR A 29 -0.99 -2.41 -55.63
N ASN A 30 -1.42 -1.60 -54.64
CA ASN A 30 -2.77 -1.01 -54.57
C ASN A 30 -2.90 -0.04 -53.35
N PRO A 31 -2.96 1.30 -53.53
CA PRO A 31 -3.03 2.24 -52.40
C PRO A 31 -4.38 2.24 -51.66
N SER A 32 -5.39 1.51 -52.14
CA SER A 32 -6.73 1.39 -51.52
C SER A 32 -7.02 0.01 -50.90
N LYS A 33 -6.03 -0.88 -50.81
CA LYS A 33 -6.16 -2.22 -50.15
C LYS A 33 -5.12 -2.52 -49.08
N GLN A 34 -4.35 -1.53 -48.61
CA GLN A 34 -3.28 -1.70 -47.63
C GLN A 34 -3.73 -1.54 -46.15
N TYR A 35 -4.93 -2.02 -45.81
CA TYR A 35 -5.50 -2.01 -44.44
C TYR A 35 -6.30 -3.29 -44.11
N ILE A 36 -5.84 -4.46 -44.55
CA ILE A 36 -6.45 -5.74 -44.13
C ILE A 36 -5.33 -6.71 -43.72
N PRO A 37 -5.05 -6.89 -42.43
CA PRO A 37 -4.33 -8.06 -41.96
C PRO A 37 -5.30 -9.25 -41.86
N ASN A 38 -4.96 -10.33 -42.55
CA ASN A 38 -5.55 -11.64 -42.34
C ASN A 38 -4.52 -12.50 -41.60
N ILE A 39 -4.58 -12.54 -40.26
CA ILE A 39 -4.02 -13.61 -39.42
C ILE A 39 -5.01 -13.77 -38.26
N THR A 40 -5.62 -14.95 -38.16
CA THR A 40 -6.38 -15.39 -36.99
C THR A 40 -5.42 -15.64 -35.83
N THR A 41 -5.56 -14.84 -34.78
CA THR A 41 -5.06 -15.19 -33.44
C THR A 41 -6.21 -15.05 -32.47
N ALA A 42 -6.30 -16.00 -31.53
CA ALA A 42 -7.31 -16.02 -30.47
C ALA A 42 -7.52 -14.63 -29.87
N SER A 43 -8.78 -14.22 -29.65
CA SER A 43 -9.08 -12.85 -29.23
C SER A 43 -8.30 -12.46 -27.97
N PRO A 44 -7.98 -11.19 -27.75
CA PRO A 44 -7.45 -10.70 -26.47
C PRO A 44 -8.35 -11.06 -25.29
N GLN A 45 -9.66 -11.25 -25.53
CA GLN A 45 -10.58 -11.85 -24.57
C GLN A 45 -10.29 -13.33 -24.33
N VAL A 46 -9.86 -14.14 -25.30
CA VAL A 46 -9.38 -15.53 -25.09
C VAL A 46 -7.99 -15.59 -24.43
N ALA A 47 -7.12 -14.58 -24.64
CA ALA A 47 -5.84 -14.44 -23.93
C ALA A 47 -6.02 -13.89 -22.49
N ALA A 48 -7.01 -13.03 -22.25
CA ALA A 48 -7.42 -12.58 -20.91
C ALA A 48 -8.28 -13.64 -20.19
N MET A 49 -9.12 -14.39 -20.90
CA MET A 49 -9.85 -15.57 -20.41
C MET A 49 -8.91 -16.75 -20.15
N SER A 50 -7.72 -16.75 -20.75
CA SER A 50 -6.64 -17.66 -20.35
C SER A 50 -6.03 -17.33 -19.00
N LYS A 51 -6.27 -16.13 -18.45
CA LYS A 51 -5.87 -15.71 -17.11
C LYS A 51 -7.04 -15.71 -16.11
N VAL A 52 -8.26 -16.01 -16.56
CA VAL A 52 -9.41 -16.16 -15.67
C VAL A 52 -9.20 -17.45 -14.86
N GLY A 53 -8.76 -17.28 -13.61
CA GLY A 53 -8.44 -18.37 -12.70
C GLY A 53 -7.03 -18.30 -12.09
N GLU A 54 -6.11 -17.50 -12.62
CA GLU A 54 -4.84 -17.24 -11.89
C GLU A 54 -5.08 -16.20 -10.80
N ILE A 55 -4.93 -16.60 -9.54
CA ILE A 55 -4.93 -15.67 -8.41
C ILE A 55 -3.66 -14.83 -8.49
N PRO A 56 -3.76 -13.50 -8.72
CA PRO A 56 -2.59 -12.65 -8.75
C PRO A 56 -2.01 -12.52 -7.35
N ILE A 57 -0.68 -12.48 -7.28
CA ILE A 57 0.04 -12.12 -6.07
C ILE A 57 0.91 -10.90 -6.36
N ASP A 58 1.12 -10.03 -5.36
CA ASP A 58 2.26 -9.12 -5.41
C ASP A 58 3.51 -9.95 -5.13
N ILE A 59 4.26 -10.27 -6.19
CA ILE A 59 5.44 -11.14 -6.11
C ILE A 59 6.51 -10.53 -5.18
N SER A 60 6.56 -9.19 -5.05
CA SER A 60 7.55 -8.53 -4.20
C SER A 60 7.28 -8.69 -2.70
N THR A 61 6.02 -8.92 -2.30
CA THR A 61 5.64 -9.12 -0.89
C THR A 61 5.12 -10.53 -0.60
N GLY A 62 4.78 -11.29 -1.65
CA GLY A 62 4.10 -12.58 -1.54
C GLY A 62 2.63 -12.49 -1.14
N ARG A 63 2.07 -11.28 -1.03
CA ARG A 63 0.67 -11.07 -0.63
C ARG A 63 -0.28 -11.42 -1.78
N ILE A 64 -1.41 -12.03 -1.44
CA ILE A 64 -2.52 -12.22 -2.39
C ILE A 64 -3.08 -10.86 -2.81
N ASN A 65 -3.44 -10.73 -4.09
CA ASN A 65 -4.13 -9.55 -4.63
C ASN A 65 -5.18 -10.02 -5.65
N TYR A 66 -6.31 -10.50 -5.14
CA TYR A 66 -7.37 -11.06 -5.97
C TYR A 66 -8.57 -10.10 -6.04
N THR A 67 -9.15 -9.93 -7.23
CA THR A 67 -10.25 -8.99 -7.44
C THR A 67 -11.44 -9.70 -8.09
N ILE A 68 -12.65 -9.48 -7.54
CA ILE A 68 -13.91 -9.89 -8.17
C ILE A 68 -14.58 -8.61 -8.71
N PRO A 69 -14.65 -8.43 -10.05
CA PRO A 69 -15.39 -7.31 -10.63
C PRO A 69 -16.89 -7.48 -10.38
N ILE A 70 -17.55 -6.42 -9.90
CA ILE A 70 -18.99 -6.40 -9.64
C ILE A 70 -19.72 -5.60 -10.72
N PHE A 71 -19.33 -4.33 -10.90
CA PHE A 71 -19.95 -3.44 -11.87
C PHE A 71 -18.92 -2.38 -12.30
N GLU A 72 -19.13 -1.71 -13.43
CA GLU A 72 -18.28 -0.59 -13.85
C GLU A 72 -19.16 0.62 -14.13
N ILE A 73 -18.92 1.71 -13.39
CA ILE A 73 -19.61 2.97 -13.62
C ILE A 73 -18.99 3.60 -14.86
N GLN A 74 -19.80 3.81 -15.91
CA GLN A 74 -19.37 4.40 -17.17
C GLN A 74 -20.13 5.69 -17.50
N GLU A 75 -19.39 6.77 -17.73
CA GLU A 75 -19.92 8.06 -18.19
C GLU A 75 -18.99 8.66 -19.26
N GLY A 76 -19.47 8.81 -20.50
CA GLY A 76 -18.59 9.09 -21.65
C GLY A 76 -17.40 8.12 -21.74
N ASN A 77 -16.17 8.66 -21.70
CA ASN A 77 -14.91 7.88 -21.67
C ASN A 77 -14.43 7.56 -20.24
N PHE A 78 -15.11 8.04 -19.20
CA PHE A 78 -14.77 7.76 -17.82
C PHE A 78 -15.30 6.39 -17.41
N THR A 79 -14.45 5.62 -16.74
CA THR A 79 -14.79 4.32 -16.17
C THR A 79 -14.32 4.25 -14.72
N MET A 80 -15.18 3.79 -13.82
CA MET A 80 -14.84 3.55 -12.42
C MET A 80 -15.31 2.15 -12.00
N PRO A 81 -14.39 1.20 -11.80
CA PRO A 81 -14.75 -0.17 -11.47
C PRO A 81 -15.21 -0.28 -10.01
N ILE A 82 -16.37 -0.89 -9.80
CA ILE A 82 -16.84 -1.40 -8.52
C ILE A 82 -16.40 -2.87 -8.42
N ASN A 83 -15.58 -3.17 -7.42
CA ASN A 83 -15.04 -4.52 -7.27
C ASN A 83 -14.79 -4.88 -5.81
N LEU A 84 -14.72 -6.17 -5.53
CA LEU A 84 -14.21 -6.70 -4.27
C LEU A 84 -12.73 -7.01 -4.45
N SER A 85 -11.88 -6.58 -3.51
CA SER A 85 -10.47 -6.94 -3.51
C SER A 85 -10.11 -7.72 -2.24
N TYR A 86 -9.42 -8.85 -2.40
CA TYR A 86 -8.91 -9.67 -1.32
C TYR A 86 -7.41 -9.48 -1.20
N ASN A 87 -6.99 -8.94 -0.06
CA ASN A 87 -5.62 -8.50 0.21
C ASN A 87 -5.14 -8.95 1.60
N TYR A 88 -5.65 -10.09 2.06
CA TYR A 88 -5.41 -10.58 3.41
C TYR A 88 -3.94 -10.89 3.68
N SER A 89 -3.38 -10.27 4.73
CA SER A 89 -1.99 -10.46 5.16
C SER A 89 -1.89 -11.31 6.44
N GLY A 90 -3.01 -11.81 6.96
CA GLY A 90 -3.09 -12.55 8.22
C GLY A 90 -4.07 -11.88 9.19
N LEU A 91 -4.44 -12.59 10.26
CA LEU A 91 -5.40 -12.11 11.25
C LEU A 91 -4.78 -11.03 12.13
N LEU A 92 -5.07 -9.76 11.82
CA LEU A 92 -4.74 -8.64 12.70
C LEU A 92 -5.64 -8.65 13.93
N PHE A 93 -5.07 -8.35 15.10
CA PHE A 93 -5.80 -8.39 16.37
C PHE A 93 -6.86 -7.27 16.44
N ASP A 94 -6.44 -6.03 16.18
CA ASP A 94 -7.26 -4.80 16.26
C ASP A 94 -7.99 -4.48 14.94
N GLU A 95 -7.98 -5.36 13.94
CA GLU A 95 -8.62 -5.07 12.65
C GLU A 95 -10.14 -5.22 12.73
N THR A 96 -10.83 -4.10 12.55
CA THR A 96 -12.26 -4.07 12.25
C THR A 96 -12.48 -4.37 10.75
N PRO A 97 -13.23 -5.44 10.40
CA PRO A 97 -13.46 -5.77 9.00
C PRO A 97 -14.23 -4.67 8.26
N GLY A 98 -13.85 -4.43 7.01
CA GLY A 98 -14.58 -3.51 6.14
C GLY A 98 -15.94 -4.08 5.68
N HIS A 99 -16.64 -3.32 4.84
CA HIS A 99 -17.99 -3.67 4.36
C HIS A 99 -18.09 -4.96 3.54
N ALA A 100 -16.99 -5.63 3.20
CA ALA A 100 -16.98 -6.93 2.53
C ALA A 100 -16.54 -8.10 3.43
N GLY A 101 -16.39 -7.88 4.73
CA GLY A 101 -15.94 -8.90 5.68
C GLY A 101 -14.42 -9.07 5.72
N VAL A 102 -13.96 -10.06 6.48
CA VAL A 102 -12.52 -10.23 6.80
C VAL A 102 -11.67 -10.41 5.54
N GLY A 103 -10.61 -9.60 5.41
CA GLY A 103 -9.65 -9.64 4.31
C GLY A 103 -10.16 -9.13 2.96
N TRP A 104 -11.44 -8.77 2.86
CA TRP A 104 -12.05 -8.20 1.66
C TRP A 104 -12.32 -6.71 1.83
N THR A 105 -11.98 -5.93 0.81
CA THR A 105 -12.33 -4.52 0.69
C THR A 105 -13.32 -4.36 -0.46
N PHE A 106 -14.43 -3.67 -0.19
CA PHE A 106 -15.39 -3.28 -1.21
C PHE A 106 -14.96 -1.93 -1.80
N ASN A 107 -14.42 -1.94 -3.02
CA ASN A 107 -13.97 -0.72 -3.69
C ASN A 107 -15.18 -0.06 -4.36
N ILE A 108 -15.86 0.83 -3.63
CA ILE A 108 -17.01 1.60 -4.09
C ILE A 108 -16.99 3.00 -3.47
N GLY A 109 -17.40 4.00 -4.25
CA GLY A 109 -17.29 5.41 -3.85
C GLY A 109 -15.84 5.88 -3.89
N GLY A 110 -15.51 6.82 -3.02
CA GLY A 110 -14.15 7.24 -2.77
C GLY A 110 -14.07 8.23 -1.62
N SER A 111 -12.88 8.36 -1.06
CA SER A 111 -12.65 9.18 0.11
C SER A 111 -11.25 9.77 0.12
N ILE A 112 -11.10 10.82 0.93
CA ILE A 112 -9.80 11.29 1.43
C ILE A 112 -9.77 10.92 2.91
N LEU A 113 -8.92 9.97 3.29
CA LEU A 113 -8.65 9.61 4.68
C LEU A 113 -7.71 10.67 5.29
N HIS A 114 -8.01 11.13 6.51
CA HIS A 114 -7.18 12.05 7.27
C HIS A 114 -6.57 11.29 8.46
N THR A 115 -5.25 11.13 8.42
CA THR A 115 -4.48 10.51 9.51
C THR A 115 -3.80 11.62 10.30
N VAL A 116 -4.18 11.74 11.58
CA VAL A 116 -3.58 12.70 12.51
C VAL A 116 -2.22 12.16 12.97
N ASN A 117 -1.15 12.93 12.74
CA ASN A 117 0.17 12.67 13.30
C ASN A 117 0.40 13.70 14.42
N GLY A 118 1.00 13.31 15.54
CA GLY A 118 1.11 14.23 16.68
C GLY A 118 -0.26 14.75 17.17
N LEU A 119 -0.47 16.07 17.05
CA LEU A 119 -1.71 16.77 17.43
C LEU A 119 -2.51 17.12 16.16
N ASP A 120 -3.82 17.36 16.28
CA ASP A 120 -4.60 17.69 15.09
C ASP A 120 -4.21 19.06 14.49
N ASP A 121 -4.10 19.11 13.16
CA ASP A 121 -3.74 20.34 12.46
C ASP A 121 -4.82 21.43 12.52
N TYR A 122 -6.06 21.10 12.89
CA TYR A 122 -7.19 22.05 12.86
C TYR A 122 -7.10 23.05 14.02
N HIS A 123 -6.76 22.58 15.22
CA HIS A 123 -6.53 23.42 16.39
C HIS A 123 -5.08 23.95 16.45
N HIS A 124 -4.16 23.31 15.71
CA HIS A 124 -2.72 23.62 15.72
C HIS A 124 -2.20 24.22 14.40
N GLU A 125 -3.07 24.77 13.54
CA GLU A 125 -2.66 25.31 12.23
C GLU A 125 -1.57 26.38 12.33
N GLN A 126 -1.58 27.18 13.41
CA GLN A 126 -0.58 28.22 13.67
C GLN A 126 0.83 27.65 13.91
N ASP A 127 0.90 26.42 14.43
CA ASP A 127 2.15 25.75 14.76
C ASP A 127 2.96 25.41 13.50
N LYS A 128 2.28 25.13 12.37
CA LYS A 128 2.94 24.92 11.06
C LYS A 128 3.86 26.07 10.66
N LYS A 129 3.42 27.31 10.95
CA LYS A 129 4.24 28.50 10.69
C LYS A 129 5.41 28.60 11.66
N ILE A 130 5.22 28.25 12.94
CA ILE A 130 6.29 28.21 13.95
C ILE A 130 7.38 27.21 13.53
N ILE A 131 6.99 26.02 13.06
CA ILE A 131 7.90 25.00 12.55
C ILE A 131 8.61 25.45 11.27
N ASP A 132 7.89 26.05 10.31
CA ASP A 132 8.52 26.55 9.08
C ASP A 132 9.49 27.71 9.35
N ASP A 133 9.13 28.65 10.22
CA ASP A 133 9.98 29.79 10.61
C ASP A 133 11.25 29.29 11.33
N TYR A 134 11.14 28.23 12.17
CA TYR A 134 12.29 27.54 12.78
C TYR A 134 13.29 27.00 11.75
N LEU A 135 12.83 26.64 10.54
CA LEU A 135 13.67 26.06 9.48
C LEU A 135 14.16 27.08 8.46
N ASN A 136 13.35 28.10 8.15
CA ASN A 136 13.56 29.01 7.03
C ASN A 136 14.24 30.35 7.37
N VAL A 137 14.21 30.81 8.62
CA VAL A 137 14.64 32.19 8.94
C VAL A 137 15.83 32.24 9.91
N LYS A 138 16.90 32.79 9.31
CA LYS A 138 18.11 33.48 9.77
C LYS A 138 18.29 33.81 11.27
N PRO A 139 19.57 33.87 11.72
CA PRO A 139 19.99 34.16 13.09
C PRO A 139 19.28 35.37 13.76
N PRO A 140 19.14 35.34 15.11
CA PRO A 140 20.12 34.73 16.00
C PRO A 140 19.59 33.49 16.70
N TYR A 141 19.74 32.33 16.05
CA TYR A 141 19.92 31.07 16.77
C TYR A 141 21.35 30.65 16.54
N ASP A 142 22.26 31.48 17.07
CA ASP A 142 23.62 31.01 17.26
C ASP A 142 23.50 29.86 18.26
N LYS A 143 23.67 28.61 17.79
CA LYS A 143 23.81 27.43 18.66
C LYS A 143 24.96 27.62 19.67
N ASN A 144 25.81 28.63 19.45
CA ASN A 144 26.91 29.02 20.33
C ASN A 144 26.55 30.16 21.31
N SER A 145 25.33 30.70 21.29
CA SER A 145 24.85 31.71 22.25
C SER A 145 23.81 31.14 23.22
N SER A 146 23.90 31.49 24.50
CA SER A 146 22.98 31.01 25.54
C SER A 146 21.51 31.35 25.25
N ASN A 147 21.23 32.50 24.65
CA ASN A 147 19.86 32.91 24.30
C ASN A 147 19.26 32.10 23.14
N GLY A 148 20.08 31.73 22.15
CA GLY A 148 19.64 30.87 21.03
C GLY A 148 19.34 29.44 21.49
N VAL A 149 20.21 28.89 22.32
CA VAL A 149 20.04 27.55 22.93
C VAL A 149 18.76 27.48 23.77
N ASN A 150 18.50 28.49 24.61
CA ASN A 150 17.30 28.52 25.47
C ASN A 150 15.99 28.49 24.68
N ARG A 151 15.89 29.25 23.59
CA ARG A 151 14.68 29.29 22.76
C ARG A 151 14.43 27.97 22.02
N ILE A 152 15.49 27.30 21.55
CA ILE A 152 15.36 25.99 20.92
C ILE A 152 14.90 24.97 21.96
N SER A 153 15.53 24.94 23.14
CA SER A 153 15.11 24.07 24.23
C SER A 153 13.66 24.30 24.64
N GLU A 154 13.19 25.55 24.65
CA GLU A 154 11.78 25.88 24.93
C GLU A 154 10.82 25.38 23.85
N LEU A 155 11.17 25.54 22.57
CA LEU A 155 10.37 25.00 21.46
C LEU A 155 10.28 23.47 21.52
N LEU A 156 11.42 22.78 21.66
CA LEU A 156 11.46 21.32 21.76
C LEU A 156 10.71 20.80 23.00
N LYS A 157 10.76 21.56 24.10
CA LYS A 157 9.94 21.28 25.28
C LYS A 157 8.46 21.36 24.96
N ARG A 158 8.01 22.44 24.33
CA ARG A 158 6.60 22.64 23.99
C ARG A 158 6.08 21.58 23.01
N ILE A 159 6.90 21.15 22.05
CA ILE A 159 6.57 20.02 21.16
C ILE A 159 6.47 18.72 21.98
N SER A 160 7.47 18.43 22.82
CA SER A 160 7.47 17.21 23.64
C SER A 160 6.34 17.14 24.66
N ASP A 161 5.91 18.29 25.19
CA ASP A 161 4.81 18.39 26.16
C ASP A 161 3.43 18.37 25.46
N GLY A 162 3.39 18.34 24.12
CA GLY A 162 2.15 18.31 23.35
C GLY A 162 1.42 19.66 23.28
N TYR A 163 2.15 20.78 23.37
CA TYR A 163 1.60 22.13 23.23
C TYR A 163 1.76 22.72 21.82
N ILE A 164 2.70 22.20 21.04
CA ILE A 164 2.96 22.61 19.65
C ILE A 164 2.93 21.35 18.80
N ASP A 165 2.18 21.38 17.71
CA ASP A 165 2.28 20.31 16.72
C ASP A 165 3.54 20.47 15.85
N GLY A 166 4.36 19.42 15.84
CA GLY A 166 5.55 19.33 15.00
C GLY A 166 5.37 18.40 13.81
N GLU A 167 4.27 17.64 13.74
CA GLU A 167 4.10 16.51 12.83
C GLU A 167 2.88 16.71 11.93
N PRO A 168 3.04 17.17 10.67
CA PRO A 168 1.92 17.50 9.80
C PRO A 168 0.99 16.29 9.54
N ASP A 169 -0.30 16.57 9.43
CA ASP A 169 -1.30 15.55 9.14
C ASP A 169 -1.23 15.05 7.70
N LYS A 170 -1.50 13.75 7.54
CA LYS A 170 -1.44 13.07 6.24
C LYS A 170 -2.84 12.85 5.69
N TYR A 171 -3.03 13.22 4.44
CA TYR A 171 -4.25 12.97 3.68
C TYR A 171 -4.00 11.91 2.61
N SER A 172 -4.81 10.85 2.57
CA SER A 172 -4.69 9.76 1.60
C SER A 172 -5.97 9.60 0.78
N ILE A 173 -5.84 9.72 -0.54
CA ILE A 173 -6.92 9.77 -1.51
C ILE A 173 -7.12 8.37 -2.10
N ASN A 174 -8.37 7.92 -2.15
CA ASN A 174 -8.77 6.74 -2.90
C ASN A 174 -10.09 7.01 -3.63
N ILE A 175 -10.05 7.10 -4.97
CA ILE A 175 -11.25 7.25 -5.79
C ILE A 175 -11.00 6.68 -7.20
N GLY A 176 -11.76 5.65 -7.58
CA GLY A 176 -11.58 4.97 -8.86
C GLY A 176 -10.13 4.51 -9.08
N ASN A 177 -9.44 5.11 -10.05
CA ASN A 177 -8.03 4.80 -10.36
C ASN A 177 -7.02 5.72 -9.68
N ILE A 178 -7.48 6.72 -8.91
CA ILE A 178 -6.63 7.67 -8.20
C ILE A 178 -6.32 7.10 -6.81
N ASN A 179 -5.02 6.92 -6.55
CA ASN A 179 -4.48 6.59 -5.23
C ASN A 179 -3.22 7.42 -5.00
N SER A 180 -3.27 8.34 -4.04
CA SER A 180 -2.16 9.27 -3.74
C SER A 180 -2.27 9.79 -2.30
N SER A 181 -1.18 10.32 -1.76
CA SER A 181 -1.18 10.99 -0.46
C SER A 181 -0.47 12.33 -0.53
N PHE A 182 -0.93 13.26 0.29
CA PHE A 182 -0.38 14.61 0.41
C PHE A 182 -0.43 15.11 1.86
N TYR A 183 0.43 16.08 2.14
CA TYR A 183 0.40 16.91 3.35
C TYR A 183 -0.06 18.31 2.99
N LEU A 184 -0.48 19.10 3.97
CA LEU A 184 -0.74 20.53 3.77
C LEU A 184 0.47 21.33 4.25
N ASP A 185 0.97 22.23 3.40
CA ASP A 185 1.99 23.20 3.80
C ASP A 185 1.43 24.27 4.75
N LYS A 186 2.29 25.16 5.23
CA LYS A 186 1.91 26.27 6.13
C LYS A 186 0.86 27.25 5.57
N ASN A 187 0.62 27.22 4.27
CA ASN A 187 -0.37 28.06 3.58
C ASN A 187 -1.61 27.25 3.18
N GLY A 188 -1.72 25.99 3.61
CA GLY A 188 -2.82 25.09 3.25
C GLY A 188 -2.73 24.51 1.83
N ASN A 189 -1.58 24.57 1.16
CA ASN A 189 -1.43 23.95 -0.16
C ASN A 189 -1.04 22.47 -0.05
N PRO A 190 -1.54 21.61 -0.96
CA PRO A 190 -1.16 20.20 -0.99
C PRO A 190 0.30 20.01 -1.45
N VAL A 191 1.05 19.21 -0.71
CA VAL A 191 2.38 18.70 -1.06
C VAL A 191 2.30 17.18 -1.16
N PHE A 192 2.25 16.67 -2.39
CA PHE A 192 2.18 15.24 -2.67
C PHE A 192 3.51 14.53 -2.39
N LEU A 193 3.44 13.24 -2.02
CA LEU A 193 4.63 12.38 -1.87
C LEU A 193 5.29 12.03 -3.21
N LYS A 194 4.48 11.87 -4.25
CA LYS A 194 4.89 11.62 -5.64
C LYS A 194 4.55 12.84 -6.48
N ASN A 195 5.30 13.08 -7.55
CA ASN A 195 4.95 14.12 -8.51
C ASN A 195 3.62 13.76 -9.21
N GLU A 196 2.53 14.34 -8.73
CA GLU A 196 1.18 14.21 -9.26
C GLU A 196 0.70 15.56 -9.79
N ASN A 197 -0.10 15.54 -10.86
CA ASN A 197 -0.62 16.74 -11.52
C ASN A 197 -2.03 17.13 -11.08
N TYR A 198 -2.47 16.58 -9.94
CA TYR A 198 -3.79 16.84 -9.41
C TYR A 198 -3.83 18.20 -8.73
N LYS A 199 -4.92 18.93 -8.90
CA LYS A 199 -5.19 20.16 -8.14
C LYS A 199 -6.12 19.82 -6.99
N ILE A 200 -5.77 20.25 -5.78
CA ILE A 200 -6.62 20.12 -4.59
C ILE A 200 -6.89 21.51 -4.04
N THR A 201 -8.16 21.79 -3.78
CA THR A 201 -8.63 23.03 -3.14
C THR A 201 -9.65 22.71 -2.05
N ARG A 202 -9.77 23.55 -1.02
CA ARG A 202 -10.81 23.42 0.00
C ARG A 202 -12.19 23.85 -0.51
N THR A 203 -13.25 23.24 -0.01
CA THR A 203 -14.64 23.68 -0.23
C THR A 203 -15.07 24.70 0.82
N GLN A 204 -16.29 25.22 0.71
CA GLN A 204 -16.88 26.10 1.74
C GLN A 204 -17.25 25.36 3.04
N ASN A 205 -17.40 24.03 2.97
CA ASN A 205 -17.74 23.16 4.11
C ASN A 205 -16.50 22.44 4.67
N ASP A 206 -15.31 23.03 4.51
CA ASP A 206 -14.00 22.46 4.89
C ASP A 206 -13.62 21.12 4.26
N GLY A 207 -14.40 20.67 3.26
CA GLY A 207 -14.10 19.52 2.40
C GLY A 207 -13.03 19.82 1.35
N PHE A 208 -12.91 18.95 0.36
CA PHE A 208 -11.92 19.05 -0.71
C PHE A 208 -12.53 18.91 -2.10
N ILE A 209 -11.98 19.62 -3.07
CA ILE A 209 -12.19 19.38 -4.50
C ILE A 209 -10.86 18.91 -5.08
N LEU A 210 -10.88 17.75 -5.73
CA LEU A 210 -9.76 17.24 -6.51
C LEU A 210 -10.07 17.37 -8.01
N VAL A 211 -9.15 17.92 -8.79
CA VAL A 211 -9.23 17.91 -10.25
C VAL A 211 -8.05 17.11 -10.82
N ASP A 212 -8.34 16.05 -11.58
CA ASP A 212 -7.31 15.20 -12.19
C ASP A 212 -6.69 15.86 -13.44
N ASP A 213 -5.75 15.17 -14.09
CA ASP A 213 -5.07 15.69 -15.30
C ASP A 213 -5.90 15.61 -16.59
N GLN A 214 -7.07 14.96 -16.53
CA GLN A 214 -8.07 14.97 -17.59
C GLN A 214 -9.13 16.06 -17.38
N GLY A 215 -9.07 16.78 -16.25
CA GLY A 215 -10.01 17.83 -15.85
C GLY A 215 -11.29 17.32 -15.17
N ILE A 216 -11.33 16.04 -14.77
CA ILE A 216 -12.44 15.46 -13.99
C ILE A 216 -12.35 16.00 -12.57
N ASN A 217 -13.48 16.51 -12.08
CA ASN A 217 -13.59 17.15 -10.78
C ASN A 217 -14.35 16.23 -9.81
N TYR A 218 -13.70 15.88 -8.71
CA TYR A 218 -14.21 15.03 -7.63
C TYR A 218 -14.42 15.90 -6.39
N VAL A 219 -15.66 15.95 -5.91
CA VAL A 219 -16.08 16.79 -4.78
C VAL A 219 -16.21 15.92 -3.54
N PHE A 220 -15.39 16.17 -2.53
CA PHE A 220 -15.38 15.50 -1.23
C PHE A 220 -15.90 16.43 -0.14
N ASP A 221 -17.22 16.54 -0.04
CA ASP A 221 -17.87 17.58 0.79
C ASP A 221 -18.61 17.03 2.02
N LEU A 222 -18.51 15.72 2.26
CA LEU A 222 -19.12 15.08 3.43
C LEU A 222 -18.04 14.57 4.40
N ILE A 223 -17.97 15.19 5.58
CA ILE A 223 -16.95 14.91 6.60
C ILE A 223 -17.39 13.75 7.49
N ILE A 224 -16.46 12.81 7.76
CA ILE A 224 -16.59 11.82 8.82
C ILE A 224 -15.85 12.36 10.04
N SER A 225 -16.60 12.75 11.08
CA SER A 225 -16.01 13.21 12.33
C SER A 225 -15.70 12.05 13.27
N ALA A 226 -14.61 12.17 14.02
CA ALA A 226 -14.26 11.23 15.08
C ALA A 226 -13.81 11.98 16.35
N ASP A 227 -14.10 11.42 17.51
CA ASP A 227 -13.66 11.90 18.81
C ASP A 227 -12.61 10.93 19.36
N LYS A 228 -11.42 11.44 19.71
CA LYS A 228 -10.36 10.66 20.34
C LYS A 228 -10.27 11.00 21.81
N GLY A 229 -10.48 10.00 22.67
CA GLY A 229 -10.33 10.09 24.12
C GLY A 229 -9.08 9.37 24.61
N GLN A 230 -8.29 10.02 25.46
CA GLN A 230 -7.14 9.45 26.18
C GLN A 230 -7.09 10.02 27.60
N GLY A 231 -7.49 9.22 28.60
CA GLY A 231 -7.66 9.70 29.98
C GLY A 231 -8.76 10.76 30.07
N ASP A 232 -8.48 11.90 30.71
CA ASP A 232 -9.42 13.04 30.84
C ASP A 232 -9.45 13.95 29.59
N ASN A 233 -8.59 13.72 28.60
CA ASN A 233 -8.51 14.53 27.38
C ASN A 233 -9.34 13.90 26.26
N SER A 234 -10.24 14.68 25.66
CA SER A 234 -10.99 14.30 24.45
C SER A 234 -11.00 15.45 23.45
N TYR A 235 -10.75 15.15 22.18
CA TYR A 235 -10.86 16.12 21.09
C TYR A 235 -11.48 15.50 19.83
N GLY A 236 -12.28 16.30 19.14
CA GLY A 236 -12.90 15.94 17.87
C GLY A 236 -12.04 16.36 16.69
N TYR A 237 -11.97 15.53 15.66
CA TYR A 237 -11.26 15.81 14.41
C TYR A 237 -12.01 15.22 13.21
N ALA A 238 -11.68 15.71 12.00
CA ALA A 238 -12.14 15.09 10.77
C ALA A 238 -11.31 13.82 10.50
N SER A 239 -11.92 12.65 10.53
CA SER A 239 -11.25 11.38 10.21
C SER A 239 -11.18 11.12 8.70
N GLY A 240 -12.07 11.74 7.91
CA GLY A 240 -12.05 11.62 6.46
C GLY A 240 -13.14 12.42 5.76
N TYR A 241 -13.09 12.40 4.44
CA TYR A 241 -13.98 13.16 3.54
C TYR A 241 -14.48 12.24 2.44
N LEU A 242 -15.80 12.12 2.28
CA LEU A 242 -16.45 11.24 1.32
C LEU A 242 -16.82 11.99 0.04
N VAL A 243 -16.63 11.34 -1.12
CA VAL A 243 -17.01 11.91 -2.41
C VAL A 243 -18.53 12.04 -2.49
N THR A 244 -19.04 13.21 -2.86
CA THR A 244 -20.48 13.47 -3.03
C THR A 244 -20.85 13.64 -4.50
N GLU A 245 -19.91 14.11 -5.32
CA GLU A 245 -20.17 14.40 -6.74
C GLU A 245 -18.90 14.20 -7.59
N ILE A 246 -19.09 13.68 -8.82
CA ILE A 246 -18.06 13.67 -9.88
C ILE A 246 -18.62 14.43 -11.09
N ASN A 247 -17.84 15.40 -11.55
CA ASN A 247 -18.15 16.28 -12.66
C ASN A 247 -17.13 16.12 -13.78
N PHE A 248 -17.58 16.25 -15.03
CA PHE A 248 -16.75 16.04 -16.21
C PHE A 248 -16.53 17.35 -16.99
N PRO A 249 -15.37 17.52 -17.65
CA PRO A 249 -15.09 18.73 -18.41
C PRO A 249 -15.67 18.71 -19.83
N ASN A 250 -16.05 17.52 -20.31
CA ASN A 250 -16.51 17.22 -21.67
C ASN A 250 -18.01 16.86 -21.77
N THR A 251 -18.72 16.78 -20.64
CA THR A 251 -20.16 16.53 -20.60
C THR A 251 -20.79 17.26 -19.41
N SER A 252 -22.08 17.59 -19.50
CA SER A 252 -22.87 18.12 -18.38
C SER A 252 -23.32 17.03 -17.39
N ASN A 253 -23.10 15.76 -17.71
CA ASN A 253 -23.51 14.62 -16.87
C ASN A 253 -22.73 14.64 -15.55
N LYS A 254 -23.32 14.05 -14.52
CA LYS A 254 -22.72 13.94 -13.18
C LYS A 254 -22.92 12.55 -12.59
N ILE A 255 -22.05 12.18 -11.68
CA ILE A 255 -22.25 11.03 -10.80
C ILE A 255 -22.42 11.56 -9.37
N ILE A 256 -23.55 11.26 -8.75
CA ILE A 256 -23.91 11.74 -7.41
C ILE A 256 -23.90 10.57 -6.44
N PHE A 257 -23.29 10.79 -5.27
CA PHE A 257 -23.19 9.83 -4.18
C PHE A 257 -24.04 10.31 -3.01
N GLN A 258 -25.01 9.48 -2.62
CA GLN A 258 -25.94 9.75 -1.53
C GLN A 258 -25.62 8.83 -0.36
N TYR A 259 -25.50 9.41 0.82
CA TYR A 259 -25.13 8.72 2.04
C TYR A 259 -26.24 8.76 3.07
N GLU A 260 -26.13 7.90 4.09
CA GLU A 260 -26.96 7.94 5.29
C GLU A 260 -26.10 7.77 6.54
N ASN A 261 -26.51 8.41 7.64
CA ASN A 261 -25.84 8.25 8.92
C ASN A 261 -25.98 6.81 9.39
N ALA A 262 -24.87 6.25 9.87
CA ALA A 262 -24.82 4.93 10.50
C ALA A 262 -24.61 5.07 12.02
N ASN A 263 -24.60 3.95 12.72
CA ASN A 263 -24.33 3.96 14.16
C ASN A 263 -22.86 4.27 14.42
N LEU A 264 -22.59 4.84 15.60
CA LEU A 264 -21.24 5.11 16.09
C LEU A 264 -20.39 3.83 16.08
N LEU A 265 -19.17 3.92 15.58
CA LEU A 265 -18.15 2.88 15.67
C LEU A 265 -17.14 3.28 16.74
N ASN A 266 -16.91 2.40 17.73
CA ASN A 266 -15.92 2.65 18.77
C ASN A 266 -14.70 1.74 18.57
N GLU A 267 -13.51 2.32 18.51
CA GLU A 267 -12.25 1.60 18.46
C GLU A 267 -11.47 1.85 19.75
N ASN A 268 -11.08 0.78 20.44
CA ASN A 268 -10.29 0.86 21.67
C ASN A 268 -8.89 0.29 21.42
N TYR A 269 -7.88 1.04 21.82
CA TYR A 269 -6.48 0.64 21.73
C TYR A 269 -5.85 0.66 23.11
N ILE A 270 -5.35 -0.48 23.57
CA ILE A 270 -4.65 -0.60 24.85
C ILE A 270 -3.16 -0.80 24.60
N ASN A 271 -2.34 0.04 25.23
CA ASN A 271 -0.89 -0.06 25.21
C ASN A 271 -0.33 -0.26 26.62
N GLU A 272 0.69 -1.13 26.75
CA GLU A 272 1.39 -1.37 28.02
C GLU A 272 2.76 -0.70 28.05
N THR A 273 3.09 -0.15 29.22
CA THR A 273 4.40 0.42 29.53
C THR A 273 4.93 -0.14 30.85
N LEU A 274 6.12 -0.74 30.83
CA LEU A 274 6.85 -1.15 32.03
C LEU A 274 7.65 0.03 32.58
N ILE A 275 7.51 0.33 33.87
CA ILE A 275 8.31 1.31 34.59
C ILE A 275 9.19 0.60 35.63
N LYS A 276 10.50 0.82 35.59
CA LYS A 276 11.49 0.28 36.53
C LYS A 276 12.18 1.42 37.27
N THR A 277 12.06 1.48 38.58
CA THR A 277 12.75 2.49 39.40
C THR A 277 14.11 1.98 39.88
N LEU A 278 15.14 2.79 39.64
CA LEU A 278 16.50 2.63 40.12
C LEU A 278 16.74 3.59 41.28
N ASP A 279 17.46 3.12 42.30
CA ASP A 279 17.97 3.97 43.37
C ASP A 279 19.13 4.87 42.89
N GLN A 280 19.60 5.75 43.79
CA GLN A 280 20.72 6.67 43.54
C GLN A 280 22.08 5.97 43.25
N TYR A 281 22.19 4.66 43.44
CA TYR A 281 23.37 3.84 43.14
C TYR A 281 23.19 3.02 41.86
N GLY A 282 22.06 3.18 41.15
CA GLY A 282 21.73 2.40 39.96
C GLY A 282 21.24 0.99 40.27
N ASN A 283 20.90 0.66 41.53
CA ASN A 283 20.32 -0.62 41.85
C ASN A 283 18.82 -0.61 41.52
N PRO A 284 18.31 -1.64 40.81
CA PRO A 284 16.89 -1.79 40.59
C PRO A 284 16.16 -2.08 41.90
N ASN A 285 15.14 -1.28 42.22
CA ASN A 285 14.14 -1.69 43.19
C ASN A 285 13.44 -2.94 42.63
N SER A 286 13.28 -3.97 43.46
CA SER A 286 12.94 -5.35 43.04
C SER A 286 11.56 -5.56 42.41
N SER A 287 10.83 -4.50 42.05
CA SER A 287 9.51 -4.58 41.40
C SER A 287 9.27 -3.37 40.50
N GLY A 288 9.18 -3.60 39.18
CA GLY A 288 8.62 -2.59 38.27
C GLY A 288 7.11 -2.42 38.46
N SER A 289 6.54 -1.36 37.88
CA SER A 289 5.09 -1.22 37.68
C SER A 289 4.74 -1.35 36.19
N LEU A 290 3.55 -1.85 35.91
CA LEU A 290 3.04 -1.99 34.55
C LEU A 290 1.84 -1.04 34.43
N GLU A 291 1.97 -0.04 33.57
CA GLU A 291 0.92 0.94 33.30
C GLU A 291 0.25 0.62 31.96
N THR A 292 -1.08 0.57 31.96
CA THR A 292 -1.90 0.40 30.76
C THR A 292 -2.54 1.74 30.39
N ASN A 293 -2.35 2.17 29.15
CA ASN A 293 -3.03 3.34 28.60
C ASN A 293 -4.06 2.89 27.57
N GLU A 294 -5.31 3.31 27.77
CA GLU A 294 -6.40 3.13 26.80
C GLU A 294 -6.58 4.40 25.96
N THR A 295 -6.78 4.22 24.67
CA THR A 295 -7.23 5.27 23.75
C THR A 295 -8.49 4.79 23.06
N THR A 296 -9.56 5.57 23.18
CA THR A 296 -10.84 5.28 22.52
C THR A 296 -11.03 6.26 21.37
N ILE A 297 -11.43 5.76 20.21
CA ILE A 297 -11.81 6.56 19.05
C ILE A 297 -13.27 6.25 18.73
N ALA A 298 -14.13 7.24 18.85
CA ALA A 298 -15.54 7.17 18.49
C ALA A 298 -15.76 7.83 17.14
N ILE A 299 -16.15 7.06 16.12
CA ILE A 299 -16.30 7.52 14.73
C ILE A 299 -17.79 7.64 14.39
N ASN A 300 -18.22 8.83 13.95
CA ASN A 300 -19.55 9.06 13.42
C ASN A 300 -19.66 8.45 12.01
N ASN A 301 -19.99 7.17 11.97
CA ASN A 301 -19.96 6.38 10.74
C ASN A 301 -21.04 6.83 9.73
N ILE A 302 -20.71 6.78 8.45
CA ILE A 302 -21.58 7.19 7.34
C ILE A 302 -21.50 6.12 6.24
N ASN A 303 -22.66 5.60 5.84
CA ASN A 303 -22.74 4.54 4.83
C ASN A 303 -23.22 5.10 3.48
N LEU A 304 -22.60 4.63 2.39
CA LEU A 304 -23.05 4.96 1.03
C LEU A 304 -24.37 4.25 0.75
N LYS A 305 -25.42 5.01 0.48
CA LYS A 305 -26.78 4.48 0.26
C LYS A 305 -27.05 4.25 -1.22
N LYS A 306 -26.71 5.23 -2.05
CA LYS A 306 -27.08 5.26 -3.47
C LYS A 306 -26.06 6.01 -4.31
N ILE A 307 -25.77 5.50 -5.51
CA ILE A 307 -25.05 6.21 -6.56
C ILE A 307 -26.04 6.48 -7.69
N VAL A 308 -26.05 7.71 -8.22
CA VAL A 308 -26.94 8.11 -9.31
C VAL A 308 -26.11 8.67 -10.45
N SER A 309 -26.41 8.22 -11.66
CA SER A 309 -25.89 8.76 -12.92
C SER A 309 -27.05 9.03 -13.88
N ASP A 310 -26.74 9.62 -15.02
CA ASP A 310 -27.69 9.85 -16.12
C ASP A 310 -28.20 8.57 -16.79
N LYS A 311 -27.60 7.40 -16.51
CA LYS A 311 -27.91 6.11 -17.16
C LYS A 311 -28.55 5.09 -16.22
N TYR A 312 -28.22 5.17 -14.94
CA TYR A 312 -28.63 4.19 -13.93
C TYR A 312 -28.44 4.72 -12.51
N SER A 313 -29.07 4.04 -11.57
CA SER A 313 -28.78 4.17 -10.14
C SER A 313 -28.36 2.84 -9.52
N ILE A 314 -27.52 2.92 -8.50
CA ILE A 314 -27.01 1.77 -7.75
C ILE A 314 -27.44 1.96 -6.30
N GLU A 315 -28.26 1.04 -5.79
CA GLU A 315 -28.73 1.05 -4.40
C GLU A 315 -28.01 -0.02 -3.58
N ILE A 316 -27.55 0.34 -2.39
CA ILE A 316 -26.76 -0.52 -1.51
C ILE A 316 -27.57 -0.82 -0.27
N LYS A 317 -27.57 -2.08 0.15
CA LYS A 317 -28.20 -2.52 1.41
C LYS A 317 -27.17 -3.19 2.30
N TYR A 318 -27.21 -2.85 3.58
CA TYR A 318 -26.28 -3.34 4.60
C TYR A 318 -26.92 -4.39 5.49
N LYS A 319 -26.09 -5.29 6.03
CA LYS A 319 -26.40 -6.20 7.13
C LYS A 319 -25.51 -5.85 8.30
N TYR A 320 -26.12 -5.37 9.39
CA TYR A 320 -25.43 -4.93 10.58
C TYR A 320 -25.03 -6.11 11.47
N ASN A 321 -23.95 -5.93 12.22
CA ASN A 321 -23.60 -6.83 13.31
C ASN A 321 -24.65 -6.67 14.43
N PRO A 322 -25.22 -7.78 14.94
CA PRO A 322 -26.30 -7.72 15.94
C PRO A 322 -25.83 -7.25 17.32
N ILE A 323 -24.54 -7.35 17.63
CA ILE A 323 -23.95 -6.94 18.92
C ILE A 323 -23.45 -5.50 18.81
N GLU A 324 -22.76 -5.17 17.72
CA GLU A 324 -22.13 -3.86 17.51
C GLU A 324 -22.60 -3.23 16.20
N SER A 325 -23.70 -2.48 16.26
CA SER A 325 -24.40 -1.97 15.08
C SER A 325 -23.64 -0.90 14.29
N GLY A 326 -22.49 -0.42 14.79
CA GLY A 326 -21.54 0.42 14.04
C GLY A 326 -20.80 -0.36 12.95
N ILE A 327 -20.78 -1.69 13.03
CA ILE A 327 -20.12 -2.59 12.08
C ILE A 327 -21.16 -3.24 11.17
N CYS A 328 -20.91 -3.23 9.87
CA CYS A 328 -21.80 -3.82 8.88
C CYS A 328 -21.06 -4.32 7.64
N VAL A 329 -21.74 -5.20 6.90
CA VAL A 329 -21.32 -5.65 5.58
C VAL A 329 -22.37 -5.29 4.53
N ILE A 330 -21.96 -5.07 3.29
CA ILE A 330 -22.87 -4.88 2.15
C ILE A 330 -23.52 -6.22 1.84
N ASN A 331 -24.82 -6.30 2.04
CA ASN A 331 -25.65 -7.48 1.80
C ASN A 331 -26.06 -7.61 0.33
N SER A 332 -26.36 -6.48 -0.33
CA SER A 332 -26.73 -6.48 -1.74
C SER A 332 -26.48 -5.13 -2.42
N LEU A 333 -26.25 -5.19 -3.73
CA LEU A 333 -26.10 -4.03 -4.61
C LEU A 333 -27.04 -4.20 -5.80
N ILE A 334 -27.98 -3.27 -5.96
CA ILE A 334 -29.05 -3.32 -6.97
C ILE A 334 -28.83 -2.20 -7.99
N VAL A 335 -28.62 -2.57 -9.25
CA VAL A 335 -28.47 -1.62 -10.36
C VAL A 335 -29.82 -1.49 -11.07
N LYS A 336 -30.34 -0.26 -11.11
CA LYS A 336 -31.60 0.08 -11.78
C LYS A 336 -31.34 1.03 -12.94
N ASN A 337 -32.07 0.86 -14.04
CA ASN A 337 -32.05 1.84 -15.12
C ASN A 337 -32.81 3.13 -14.73
N ASN A 338 -32.85 4.11 -15.63
CA ASN A 338 -33.57 5.37 -15.41
C ASN A 338 -35.10 5.24 -15.29
N GLU A 339 -35.66 4.10 -15.71
CA GLU A 339 -37.09 3.79 -15.54
C GLU A 339 -37.36 3.08 -14.20
N ASN A 340 -36.37 3.04 -13.30
CA ASN A 340 -36.41 2.39 -12.00
C ASN A 340 -36.58 0.85 -12.07
N LYS A 341 -36.31 0.24 -13.23
CA LYS A 341 -36.32 -1.20 -13.42
C LYS A 341 -34.98 -1.81 -13.01
N GLU A 342 -35.02 -2.87 -12.20
CA GLU A 342 -33.83 -3.63 -11.81
C GLU A 342 -33.22 -4.35 -13.02
N ILE A 343 -31.93 -4.13 -13.26
CA ILE A 343 -31.17 -4.75 -14.34
C ILE A 343 -30.16 -5.78 -13.81
N LYS A 344 -29.53 -5.47 -12.66
CA LYS A 344 -28.63 -6.39 -11.96
C LYS A 344 -28.90 -6.34 -10.47
N ASN A 345 -28.95 -7.50 -9.83
CA ASN A 345 -29.01 -7.64 -8.39
C ASN A 345 -27.86 -8.53 -7.91
N PHE A 346 -26.89 -7.93 -7.25
CA PHE A 346 -25.78 -8.63 -6.62
C PHE A 346 -26.11 -8.91 -5.16
N VAL A 347 -26.00 -10.17 -4.75
CA VAL A 347 -26.21 -10.59 -3.35
C VAL A 347 -24.93 -11.21 -2.82
N PHE A 348 -24.51 -10.74 -1.65
CA PHE A 348 -23.30 -11.15 -0.95
C PHE A 348 -23.71 -11.96 0.28
N SER A 349 -23.35 -13.23 0.31
CA SER A 349 -23.67 -14.11 1.43
C SER A 349 -22.48 -14.23 2.36
N TYR A 350 -22.72 -14.10 3.66
CA TYR A 350 -21.68 -14.09 4.68
C TYR A 350 -21.88 -15.20 5.71
N SER A 351 -20.80 -15.57 6.40
CA SER A 351 -20.88 -16.40 7.59
C SER A 351 -21.67 -15.70 8.70
N GLY A 352 -22.00 -16.45 9.76
CA GLY A 352 -22.40 -15.83 11.02
C GLY A 352 -21.30 -14.89 11.55
N TRP A 353 -21.71 -13.94 12.39
CA TRP A 353 -20.78 -13.04 13.09
C TRP A 353 -20.10 -13.78 14.24
N VAL A 354 -18.79 -13.61 14.36
CA VAL A 354 -17.98 -14.05 15.52
C VAL A 354 -17.23 -12.83 16.04
N GLY A 355 -17.74 -12.25 17.13
CA GLY A 355 -17.34 -10.89 17.54
C GLY A 355 -17.62 -9.90 16.42
N ARG A 356 -16.59 -9.17 15.99
CA ARG A 356 -16.63 -8.24 14.85
C ARG A 356 -16.47 -8.89 13.47
N ARG A 357 -16.20 -10.21 13.40
CA ARG A 357 -15.72 -10.88 12.19
C ARG A 357 -16.81 -11.65 11.45
N SER A 358 -16.83 -11.53 10.12
CA SER A 358 -17.66 -12.32 9.22
C SER A 358 -16.96 -12.51 7.87
N ASN A 359 -17.06 -13.71 7.29
CA ASN A 359 -16.39 -14.09 6.05
C ASN A 359 -17.38 -14.06 4.89
N LEU A 360 -17.00 -13.48 3.74
CA LEU A 360 -17.79 -13.51 2.51
C LEU A 360 -17.78 -14.91 1.89
N LEU A 361 -18.89 -15.63 1.90
CA LEU A 361 -19.01 -17.01 1.44
C LEU A 361 -19.32 -17.12 -0.06
N SER A 362 -20.12 -16.20 -0.60
CA SER A 362 -20.43 -16.21 -2.03
C SER A 362 -20.90 -14.86 -2.55
N VAL A 363 -20.67 -14.66 -3.84
CA VAL A 363 -21.24 -13.58 -4.65
C VAL A 363 -22.19 -14.21 -5.67
N SER A 364 -23.38 -13.65 -5.78
CA SER A 364 -24.34 -14.03 -6.83
C SER A 364 -24.83 -12.80 -7.58
N CYS A 365 -25.14 -12.96 -8.86
CA CYS A 365 -25.74 -11.95 -9.71
C CYS A 365 -27.03 -12.52 -10.29
N ASN A 366 -28.17 -11.84 -10.10
CA ASN A 366 -29.49 -12.27 -10.58
C ASN A 366 -29.84 -13.71 -10.15
N GLY A 367 -29.44 -14.10 -8.93
CA GLY A 367 -29.70 -15.44 -8.36
C GLY A 367 -28.67 -16.51 -8.71
N ALA A 368 -27.78 -16.27 -9.68
CA ALA A 368 -26.75 -17.21 -10.08
C ALA A 368 -25.41 -16.90 -9.40
N ILE A 369 -24.79 -17.91 -8.80
CA ILE A 369 -23.53 -17.78 -8.06
C ILE A 369 -22.37 -17.57 -9.04
N THR A 370 -21.63 -16.47 -8.86
CA THR A 370 -20.45 -16.14 -9.66
C THR A 370 -19.16 -16.63 -9.01
N ASN A 371 -19.12 -16.57 -7.67
CA ASN A 371 -17.96 -16.95 -6.86
C ASN A 371 -18.42 -17.58 -5.54
N GLN A 372 -17.72 -18.62 -5.11
CA GLN A 372 -17.83 -19.18 -3.75
C GLN A 372 -16.45 -19.22 -3.11
N MET A 373 -16.39 -18.93 -1.81
CA MET A 373 -15.15 -18.81 -1.06
C MET A 373 -15.20 -19.72 0.16
N GLU A 374 -14.11 -20.45 0.38
CA GLU A 374 -13.90 -21.27 1.58
C GLU A 374 -12.63 -20.78 2.28
N TYR A 375 -12.66 -20.76 3.61
CA TYR A 375 -11.60 -20.16 4.44
C TYR A 375 -10.93 -21.23 5.33
N ASP A 376 -9.69 -20.96 5.74
CA ASP A 376 -9.00 -21.75 6.76
C ASP A 376 -9.58 -21.42 8.13
N MET A 377 -10.53 -22.26 8.55
CA MET A 377 -11.17 -22.23 9.87
C MET A 377 -10.78 -23.47 10.69
N ALA A 378 -9.58 -24.02 10.48
CA ALA A 378 -9.08 -25.14 11.29
C ALA A 378 -9.06 -24.80 12.79
N VAL A 379 -8.88 -23.51 13.10
CA VAL A 379 -9.12 -22.91 14.41
C VAL A 379 -10.20 -21.83 14.23
N ASN A 380 -11.15 -21.74 15.17
CA ASN A 380 -12.18 -20.72 15.14
C ASN A 380 -11.59 -19.33 15.41
N TYR A 381 -12.27 -18.28 14.94
CA TYR A 381 -11.93 -16.92 15.34
C TYR A 381 -11.96 -16.79 16.87
N PRO A 382 -11.01 -16.04 17.46
CA PRO A 382 -11.04 -15.80 18.88
C PRO A 382 -12.26 -14.94 19.25
N ILE A 383 -12.88 -15.27 20.37
CA ILE A 383 -14.00 -14.52 20.95
C ILE A 383 -13.48 -13.92 22.25
N PHE A 384 -13.58 -12.60 22.37
CA PHE A 384 -13.19 -11.87 23.56
C PHE A 384 -14.44 -11.26 24.19
N GLN A 385 -14.60 -11.45 25.51
CA GLN A 385 -15.69 -10.83 26.26
C GLN A 385 -15.38 -9.37 26.60
N ASP A 386 -14.10 -9.05 26.83
CA ASP A 386 -13.56 -7.70 27.05
C ASP A 386 -12.16 -7.59 26.41
N ILE A 387 -11.79 -6.38 25.98
CA ILE A 387 -10.46 -6.03 25.47
C ILE A 387 -9.39 -6.18 26.56
N TYR A 388 -9.73 -5.95 27.84
CA TYR A 388 -8.81 -6.09 28.97
C TYR A 388 -8.32 -7.53 29.20
N ASP A 389 -9.08 -8.54 28.75
CA ASP A 389 -8.69 -9.96 28.83
C ASP A 389 -7.87 -10.42 27.62
N SER A 390 -7.66 -9.56 26.62
CA SER A 390 -7.19 -9.99 25.30
C SER A 390 -6.17 -9.10 24.62
N TYR A 391 -5.95 -7.86 25.04
CA TYR A 391 -5.02 -6.92 24.38
C TYR A 391 -3.59 -7.45 24.23
N PHE A 392 -3.14 -8.32 25.14
CA PHE A 392 -1.81 -8.96 25.10
C PHE A 392 -1.72 -10.10 24.07
N LYS A 393 -2.82 -10.47 23.40
CA LYS A 393 -2.87 -11.50 22.35
C LYS A 393 -2.39 -11.01 20.98
N LYS A 394 -1.59 -9.95 20.97
CA LYS A 394 -1.02 -9.32 19.79
C LYS A 394 0.47 -9.65 19.73
N ASP A 395 0.94 -10.10 18.58
CA ASP A 395 2.36 -10.20 18.30
C ASP A 395 2.97 -8.81 18.04
N LEU A 396 4.29 -8.75 17.89
CA LEU A 396 5.01 -7.51 17.65
C LEU A 396 4.53 -6.73 16.41
N TRP A 397 3.96 -7.43 15.44
CA TRP A 397 3.56 -6.91 14.13
C TRP A 397 2.09 -6.55 14.05
N GLY A 398 1.36 -6.81 15.14
CA GLY A 398 -0.05 -6.53 15.30
C GLY A 398 -0.98 -7.67 14.95
N TYR A 399 -0.45 -8.84 14.62
CA TYR A 399 -1.25 -10.03 14.34
C TYR A 399 -1.64 -10.76 15.61
N TYR A 400 -2.76 -11.48 15.55
CA TYR A 400 -3.24 -12.30 16.64
C TYR A 400 -2.25 -13.45 16.93
N ASN A 401 -1.94 -13.63 18.21
CA ASN A 401 -1.13 -14.73 18.72
C ASN A 401 -1.82 -15.39 19.91
N SER A 402 -2.37 -16.59 19.69
CA SER A 402 -3.03 -17.38 20.74
C SER A 402 -2.08 -17.78 21.88
N LYS A 403 -0.78 -17.93 21.60
CA LYS A 403 0.27 -18.32 22.56
C LYS A 403 0.84 -17.15 23.36
N ALA A 404 0.46 -15.92 23.03
CA ALA A 404 0.96 -14.76 23.76
C ALA A 404 0.49 -14.77 25.22
N LEU A 405 1.40 -14.42 26.13
CA LEU A 405 1.19 -14.28 27.56
C LEU A 405 1.22 -12.81 27.96
N ARG A 406 0.48 -12.48 29.02
CA ARG A 406 0.45 -11.13 29.59
C ARG A 406 1.84 -10.74 30.11
N ALA A 407 2.23 -9.48 29.87
CA ALA A 407 3.42 -8.93 30.48
C ALA A 407 3.29 -8.90 32.02
N THR A 408 4.39 -9.15 32.71
CA THR A 408 4.52 -8.96 34.16
C THR A 408 5.52 -7.86 34.46
N ASN A 409 5.56 -7.37 35.69
CA ASN A 409 6.58 -6.41 36.12
C ASN A 409 8.04 -6.92 36.07
N ALA A 410 8.23 -8.22 35.80
CA ALA A 410 9.53 -8.84 35.56
C ALA A 410 9.79 -9.14 34.07
N THR A 411 8.79 -8.98 33.20
CA THR A 411 8.90 -9.24 31.77
C THR A 411 9.67 -8.10 31.12
N ASP A 412 10.87 -8.38 30.65
CA ASP A 412 11.62 -7.41 29.86
C ASP A 412 11.01 -7.33 28.45
N PRO A 413 10.56 -6.15 27.98
CA PRO A 413 10.01 -6.02 26.64
C PRO A 413 10.97 -6.48 25.56
N PHE A 414 12.29 -6.35 25.74
CA PHE A 414 13.28 -6.78 24.75
C PHE A 414 13.49 -8.31 24.71
N PHE A 415 12.93 -9.06 25.66
CA PHE A 415 13.06 -10.51 25.75
C PHE A 415 11.72 -11.18 26.07
N ASN A 416 10.66 -10.74 25.40
CA ASN A 416 9.34 -11.31 25.54
C ASN A 416 9.03 -12.28 24.39
N PRO A 417 9.16 -13.61 24.56
CA PRO A 417 8.81 -14.57 23.50
C PRO A 417 7.32 -14.55 23.13
N SER A 418 6.45 -13.96 23.97
CA SER A 418 5.01 -13.90 23.74
C SER A 418 4.60 -13.03 22.55
N ILE A 419 5.44 -12.08 22.15
CA ILE A 419 5.17 -11.18 21.01
C ILE A 419 5.78 -11.69 19.70
N LYS A 420 6.27 -12.93 19.68
CA LYS A 420 6.77 -13.59 18.46
C LYS A 420 5.59 -14.03 17.56
N PRO A 421 5.70 -13.93 16.22
CA PRO A 421 4.65 -14.39 15.31
C PRO A 421 4.29 -15.87 15.50
N ASP A 422 2.99 -16.19 15.47
CA ASP A 422 2.48 -17.56 15.51
C ASP A 422 1.67 -17.88 14.25
N PHE A 423 2.27 -18.61 13.30
CA PHE A 423 1.68 -18.88 12.00
C PHE A 423 0.28 -19.51 12.08
N ALA A 424 0.03 -20.41 13.04
CA ALA A 424 -1.27 -21.05 13.20
C ALA A 424 -2.38 -20.04 13.56
N SER A 425 -2.07 -19.06 14.43
CA SER A 425 -2.99 -17.98 14.81
C SER A 425 -3.20 -16.98 13.67
N VAL A 426 -2.12 -16.59 12.98
CA VAL A 426 -2.17 -15.58 11.91
C VAL A 426 -2.91 -16.08 10.66
N LYS A 427 -2.92 -17.40 10.41
CA LYS A 427 -3.57 -18.01 9.24
C LYS A 427 -5.11 -18.09 9.34
N ILE A 428 -5.68 -17.96 10.54
CA ILE A 428 -7.13 -18.11 10.79
C ILE A 428 -7.92 -17.15 9.89
N GLY A 429 -8.86 -17.63 9.11
CA GLY A 429 -9.68 -16.79 8.22
C GLY A 429 -9.02 -16.46 6.88
N SER A 430 -7.84 -17.03 6.58
CA SER A 430 -7.25 -16.94 5.24
C SER A 430 -8.06 -17.70 4.19
N LEU A 431 -8.15 -17.19 2.97
CA LEU A 431 -8.91 -17.80 1.89
C LEU A 431 -8.22 -19.06 1.41
N LYS A 432 -8.86 -20.22 1.55
CA LYS A 432 -8.31 -21.53 1.20
C LYS A 432 -8.70 -21.95 -0.22
N LYS A 433 -9.92 -21.62 -0.64
CA LYS A 433 -10.44 -22.01 -1.96
C LYS A 433 -11.38 -20.96 -2.52
N ILE A 434 -11.31 -20.76 -3.83
CA ILE A 434 -12.28 -19.98 -4.60
C ILE A 434 -12.83 -20.88 -5.69
N THR A 435 -14.14 -21.06 -5.73
CA THR A 435 -14.84 -21.72 -6.84
C THR A 435 -15.43 -20.65 -7.75
N TYR A 436 -15.17 -20.76 -9.04
CA TYR A 436 -15.65 -19.83 -10.06
C TYR A 436 -16.98 -20.31 -10.65
N GLN A 437 -17.68 -19.43 -11.38
CA GLN A 437 -18.89 -19.77 -12.14
C GLN A 437 -18.74 -21.01 -13.04
N THR A 438 -17.51 -21.27 -13.48
CA THR A 438 -17.09 -22.37 -14.35
C THR A 438 -17.10 -23.74 -13.65
N LYS A 439 -17.28 -23.74 -12.32
CA LYS A 439 -17.05 -24.86 -11.39
C LYS A 439 -15.58 -25.27 -11.22
N GLY A 440 -14.67 -24.73 -12.04
CA GLY A 440 -13.24 -24.74 -11.72
C GLY A 440 -12.98 -23.97 -10.43
N TYR A 441 -11.85 -24.26 -9.79
CA TYR A 441 -11.52 -23.69 -8.49
C TYR A 441 -10.02 -23.49 -8.33
N SER A 442 -9.65 -22.55 -7.47
CA SER A 442 -8.27 -22.33 -7.07
C SER A 442 -8.10 -22.62 -5.59
N LEU A 443 -7.08 -23.41 -5.25
CA LEU A 443 -6.64 -23.67 -3.89
C LEU A 443 -5.42 -22.81 -3.58
N ILE A 444 -5.39 -22.21 -2.41
CA ILE A 444 -4.33 -21.31 -1.98
C ILE A 444 -3.66 -21.92 -0.75
N ASP A 445 -2.33 -22.03 -0.79
CA ASP A 445 -1.53 -22.44 0.36
C ASP A 445 -0.62 -21.29 0.79
N TYR A 446 -0.54 -21.08 2.10
CA TYR A 446 0.19 -19.97 2.72
C TYR A 446 1.35 -20.49 3.54
N GLU A 447 2.35 -19.64 3.73
CA GLU A 447 3.47 -19.85 4.65
C GLU A 447 3.78 -18.53 5.38
N PRO A 448 4.51 -18.55 6.52
CA PRO A 448 4.86 -17.33 7.24
C PRO A 448 5.78 -16.43 6.41
N ASN A 449 5.72 -15.12 6.65
CA ASN A 449 6.76 -14.22 6.18
C ASN A 449 8.08 -14.51 6.90
N MET A 450 9.19 -14.44 6.17
CA MET A 450 10.53 -14.75 6.69
C MET A 450 11.50 -13.67 6.24
N ALA A 451 12.30 -13.14 7.17
CA ALA A 451 13.39 -12.22 6.86
C ALA A 451 14.73 -12.85 7.25
N ALA A 452 15.77 -12.58 6.46
CA ALA A 452 17.12 -13.05 6.75
C ALA A 452 17.89 -12.01 7.59
N PHE A 453 18.48 -12.47 8.69
CA PHE A 453 19.26 -11.66 9.62
C PHE A 453 20.73 -12.11 9.64
N GLY A 454 21.63 -11.19 9.95
CA GLY A 454 23.04 -11.52 10.26
C GLY A 454 23.20 -11.92 11.73
N GLY A 455 24.32 -12.52 12.09
CA GLY A 455 24.63 -13.06 13.43
C GLY A 455 24.76 -12.05 14.58
N VAL A 456 24.29 -10.82 14.40
CA VAL A 456 24.18 -9.81 15.46
C VAL A 456 22.71 -9.69 15.88
N PRO A 457 22.38 -9.59 17.18
CA PRO A 457 21.01 -9.34 17.63
C PRO A 457 20.43 -8.12 16.92
N TYR A 458 19.42 -8.36 16.09
CA TYR A 458 18.86 -7.32 15.23
C TYR A 458 17.95 -6.34 15.99
N GLY A 459 17.88 -6.46 17.32
CA GLY A 459 17.03 -5.66 18.20
C GLY A 459 15.56 -6.10 18.18
N LEU A 460 15.26 -7.34 17.76
CA LEU A 460 13.94 -7.91 17.97
C LEU A 460 13.72 -8.15 19.47
N PRO A 461 12.53 -7.87 19.99
CA PRO A 461 12.19 -7.96 21.41
C PRO A 461 11.93 -9.40 21.89
N TYR A 462 12.42 -10.40 21.16
CA TYR A 462 12.36 -11.82 21.49
C TYR A 462 13.65 -12.50 21.03
N HIS A 463 13.97 -13.64 21.64
CA HIS A 463 15.15 -14.41 21.26
C HIS A 463 14.97 -15.05 19.87
N PRO A 464 16.00 -14.96 19.00
CA PRO A 464 16.03 -15.72 17.75
C PRO A 464 15.98 -17.23 18.00
N ASP A 465 15.27 -17.98 17.15
CA ASP A 465 15.25 -19.46 17.25
C ASP A 465 16.63 -20.08 16.96
N ALA A 466 17.47 -19.36 16.22
CA ALA A 466 18.80 -19.81 15.82
C ALA A 466 19.87 -19.65 16.92
N ALA A 467 19.52 -19.09 18.09
CA ALA A 467 20.47 -18.90 19.18
C ALA A 467 20.88 -20.24 19.80
N ILE A 468 22.19 -20.44 19.96
CA ILE A 468 22.75 -21.60 20.65
C ILE A 468 23.10 -21.17 22.08
N TYR A 469 22.61 -21.93 23.05
CA TYR A 469 22.81 -21.67 24.47
C TYR A 469 23.75 -22.70 25.08
N SER A 470 24.79 -22.23 25.75
CA SER A 470 25.64 -23.07 26.60
C SER A 470 25.77 -22.45 27.99
N ASN A 471 25.75 -23.30 29.02
CA ASN A 471 25.82 -22.85 30.41
C ASN A 471 27.11 -23.37 31.03
N TYR A 472 27.82 -22.49 31.73
CA TYR A 472 29.04 -22.85 32.46
C TYR A 472 28.95 -22.29 33.88
N SER A 473 29.52 -23.01 34.84
CA SER A 473 29.59 -22.55 36.22
C SER A 473 30.92 -22.93 36.85
N ALA A 474 31.47 -21.99 37.60
CA ALA A 474 32.61 -22.22 38.47
C ALA A 474 32.21 -21.91 39.91
N ARG A 475 32.47 -22.83 40.83
CA ARG A 475 32.06 -22.69 42.24
C ARG A 475 33.07 -23.31 43.20
N THR A 476 33.42 -22.54 44.22
CA THR A 476 34.21 -23.01 45.36
C THR A 476 33.30 -23.41 46.53
N SER A 477 33.85 -24.19 47.46
CA SER A 477 33.13 -24.65 48.66
C SER A 477 33.60 -23.89 49.89
N TYR A 478 32.67 -23.50 50.77
CA TYR A 478 33.03 -22.87 52.04
C TYR A 478 33.77 -23.83 53.00
N LEU A 479 33.63 -25.14 52.80
CA LEU A 479 34.29 -26.17 53.62
C LEU A 479 35.78 -26.37 53.28
N SER A 480 36.21 -25.94 52.09
CA SER A 480 37.57 -26.20 51.60
C SER A 480 38.25 -24.96 51.00
N GLY A 481 37.51 -23.89 50.71
CA GLY A 481 37.96 -22.82 49.83
C GLY A 481 38.42 -23.37 48.47
N GLY A 482 39.42 -22.73 47.88
CA GLY A 482 40.16 -23.19 46.71
C GLY A 482 39.86 -22.38 45.45
N THR A 483 40.18 -22.98 44.30
CA THR A 483 39.92 -22.45 42.96
C THR A 483 39.12 -23.47 42.16
N ASP A 484 38.07 -23.04 41.47
CA ASP A 484 37.39 -23.80 40.41
C ASP A 484 37.42 -22.97 39.13
N GLU A 485 37.74 -23.63 38.02
CA GLU A 485 37.93 -22.98 36.72
C GLU A 485 37.33 -23.83 35.61
N LYS A 486 36.60 -23.19 34.70
CA LYS A 486 36.01 -23.80 33.51
C LYS A 486 36.42 -23.04 32.26
N THR A 487 36.72 -23.77 31.21
CA THR A 487 36.96 -23.21 29.88
C THR A 487 35.75 -23.41 28.97
N PHE A 488 35.47 -22.43 28.12
CA PHE A 488 34.52 -22.56 27.02
C PHE A 488 35.05 -21.86 25.77
N VAL A 489 34.62 -22.32 24.60
CA VAL A 489 35.06 -21.76 23.31
C VAL A 489 33.93 -20.94 22.71
N VAL A 490 34.23 -19.71 22.31
CA VAL A 490 33.34 -18.87 21.51
C VAL A 490 33.77 -19.00 20.05
N ASN A 491 32.88 -19.57 19.23
CA ASN A 491 33.11 -19.86 17.82
C ASN A 491 32.61 -18.74 16.90
N THR A 492 31.62 -17.97 17.36
CA THR A 492 30.97 -16.91 16.58
C THR A 492 30.90 -15.61 17.38
N VAL A 493 31.06 -14.47 16.72
CA VAL A 493 30.92 -13.15 17.33
C VAL A 493 30.04 -12.24 16.47
N PRO A 494 29.23 -11.36 17.08
CA PRO A 494 29.15 -11.06 18.50
C PRO A 494 28.43 -12.15 19.32
N CYS A 495 29.04 -12.52 20.44
CA CYS A 495 28.48 -13.45 21.43
C CYS A 495 28.06 -12.65 22.67
N TYR A 496 27.03 -13.10 23.37
CA TYR A 496 26.54 -12.43 24.58
C TYR A 496 26.63 -13.35 25.78
N ILE A 497 27.08 -12.82 26.90
CA ILE A 497 27.16 -13.55 28.15
C ILE A 497 26.23 -12.91 29.18
N ASP A 498 25.28 -13.72 29.67
CA ASP A 498 24.52 -13.41 30.87
C ASP A 498 25.21 -14.11 32.05
N LEU A 499 25.56 -13.34 33.07
CA LEU A 499 26.34 -13.77 34.21
C LEU A 499 25.58 -13.52 35.51
N ASN A 500 25.54 -14.53 36.37
CA ASN A 500 25.08 -14.44 37.74
C ASN A 500 26.22 -14.83 38.67
N TYR A 501 26.40 -14.09 39.75
CA TYR A 501 27.40 -14.43 40.74
C TYR A 501 26.91 -14.27 42.16
N ASN A 502 27.56 -15.02 43.05
CA ASN A 502 27.30 -14.99 44.48
C ASN A 502 28.58 -15.26 45.25
N LEU A 503 28.93 -14.33 46.13
CA LEU A 503 30.04 -14.40 47.08
C LEU A 503 29.43 -14.38 48.49
N VAL A 504 29.55 -15.48 49.25
CA VAL A 504 28.89 -15.60 50.57
C VAL A 504 29.89 -15.99 51.64
N ASN A 505 29.94 -15.16 52.69
CA ASN A 505 30.69 -15.47 53.89
C ASN A 505 29.83 -16.35 54.82
N ASN A 506 30.29 -17.58 55.10
CA ASN A 506 29.56 -18.54 55.92
C ASN A 506 30.12 -18.55 57.35
N THR A 507 29.25 -18.32 58.35
CA THR A 507 29.64 -18.14 59.77
C THR A 507 29.74 -19.44 60.56
N VAL A 508 29.61 -20.59 59.92
CA VAL A 508 29.71 -21.91 60.56
C VAL A 508 31.15 -22.18 61.06
N ASP A 509 32.16 -21.57 60.44
CA ASP A 509 33.55 -21.63 60.88
C ASP A 509 33.98 -20.33 61.58
N LYS A 510 34.55 -20.42 62.79
CA LYS A 510 34.87 -19.27 63.68
C LYS A 510 36.35 -18.94 63.79
N GLU A 511 37.19 -19.50 62.91
CA GLU A 511 38.61 -19.23 62.90
C GLU A 511 38.90 -17.76 62.48
N PRO A 512 39.78 -17.03 63.21
CA PRO A 512 40.00 -15.59 63.05
C PRO A 512 41.05 -15.30 61.95
N TYR A 513 40.64 -15.37 60.69
CA TYR A 513 41.48 -14.96 59.56
C TYR A 513 40.69 -14.13 58.55
N GLU A 514 41.41 -13.29 57.80
CA GLU A 514 40.86 -12.52 56.68
C GLU A 514 40.37 -13.47 55.59
N ARG A 515 39.18 -13.20 55.06
CA ARG A 515 38.57 -14.06 54.06
C ARG A 515 38.40 -13.31 52.76
N GLU A 516 38.79 -13.93 51.66
CA GLU A 516 38.72 -13.33 50.34
C GLU A 516 37.98 -14.24 49.36
N SER A 517 37.24 -13.60 48.46
CA SER A 517 36.61 -14.25 47.34
C SER A 517 36.79 -13.40 46.09
N ARG A 518 37.07 -14.06 44.97
CA ARG A 518 37.21 -13.43 43.67
C ARG A 518 36.65 -14.33 42.59
N ILE A 519 35.92 -13.73 41.67
CA ILE A 519 35.46 -14.36 40.43
C ILE A 519 35.95 -13.56 39.24
N SER A 520 36.22 -14.23 38.13
CA SER A 520 36.64 -13.58 36.91
C SER A 520 36.19 -14.33 35.66
N LEU A 521 35.96 -13.57 34.60
CA LEU A 521 35.76 -14.02 33.23
C LEU A 521 36.79 -13.32 32.36
N PHE A 522 37.64 -14.07 31.66
CA PHE A 522 38.71 -13.52 30.83
C PHE A 522 38.95 -14.37 29.58
N LEU A 523 39.51 -13.74 28.55
CA LEU A 523 39.99 -14.43 27.36
C LEU A 523 41.31 -15.13 27.71
N ASP A 524 41.58 -16.28 27.10
CA ASP A 524 42.83 -17.02 27.27
C ASP A 524 44.06 -16.10 27.18
N GLU A 525 45.06 -16.41 28.01
CA GLU A 525 46.31 -15.63 28.15
C GLU A 525 46.15 -14.15 28.58
N LYS A 526 44.96 -13.75 29.07
CA LYS A 526 44.66 -12.37 29.53
C LYS A 526 43.99 -12.30 30.91
N GLU A 527 44.50 -13.05 31.89
CA GLU A 527 43.94 -13.01 33.26
C GLU A 527 44.06 -11.62 33.93
N ASP A 528 45.08 -10.84 33.56
CA ASP A 528 45.32 -9.49 34.08
C ASP A 528 44.38 -8.41 33.49
N ASP A 529 43.64 -8.73 32.43
CA ASP A 529 42.66 -7.85 31.77
C ASP A 529 41.30 -8.56 31.63
N PRO A 530 40.60 -8.83 32.76
CA PRO A 530 39.37 -9.60 32.75
C PRO A 530 38.20 -8.80 32.18
N ILE A 531 37.37 -9.47 31.37
CA ILE A 531 36.11 -8.91 30.84
C ILE A 531 35.15 -8.59 31.98
N PHE A 532 35.15 -9.44 33.00
CA PHE A 532 34.38 -9.23 34.21
C PHE A 532 35.17 -9.74 35.41
N ILE A 533 35.18 -8.95 36.49
CA ILE A 533 35.80 -9.31 37.75
C ILE A 533 34.96 -8.75 38.89
N GLU A 534 34.75 -9.56 39.90
CA GLU A 534 34.20 -9.12 41.17
C GLU A 534 34.94 -9.78 42.31
N ASN A 535 35.13 -9.02 43.38
CA ASN A 535 35.75 -9.50 44.60
C ASN A 535 35.00 -8.98 45.83
N LYS A 536 35.17 -9.70 46.94
CA LYS A 536 34.82 -9.23 48.27
C LYS A 536 35.76 -9.86 49.30
N SER A 537 36.30 -9.00 50.16
CA SER A 537 37.08 -9.39 51.33
C SER A 537 36.28 -9.07 52.59
N TRP A 538 36.37 -9.95 53.58
CA TRP A 538 35.79 -9.75 54.91
C TRP A 538 36.92 -9.80 55.94
N TYR A 539 37.03 -8.72 56.70
CA TYR A 539 38.00 -8.59 57.78
C TYR A 539 37.37 -9.02 59.10
N TRP A 540 38.18 -9.65 59.94
CA TRP A 540 37.76 -10.11 61.26
C TRP A 540 37.97 -9.00 62.31
N ASP A 541 36.89 -8.45 62.87
CA ASP A 541 36.93 -7.35 63.86
C ASP A 541 36.45 -7.80 65.26
N GLN A 542 36.72 -9.06 65.62
CA GLN A 542 36.20 -9.76 66.82
C GLN A 542 34.69 -10.03 66.81
N LYS A 543 33.95 -9.47 65.86
CA LYS A 543 32.66 -9.96 65.35
C LYS A 543 32.80 -10.11 63.83
N TRP A 544 31.77 -10.60 63.16
CA TRP A 544 31.62 -10.37 61.72
C TRP A 544 30.66 -9.19 61.59
N SER A 545 31.16 -7.95 61.69
CA SER A 545 30.32 -6.75 61.81
C SER A 545 29.81 -6.17 60.48
N ASP A 546 30.26 -6.66 59.32
CA ASP A 546 29.77 -6.19 58.02
C ASP A 546 28.28 -6.57 57.84
N PRO A 547 27.35 -5.60 57.75
CA PRO A 547 25.92 -5.87 57.63
C PRO A 547 25.52 -6.62 56.35
N LYS A 548 26.43 -6.78 55.36
CA LYS A 548 26.17 -7.54 54.13
C LYS A 548 27.09 -8.77 54.02
N MET A 549 26.67 -9.87 54.64
CA MET A 549 27.34 -11.18 54.61
C MET A 549 27.41 -11.86 53.24
N SER A 550 26.82 -11.24 52.21
CA SER A 550 26.90 -11.71 50.83
C SER A 550 27.05 -10.54 49.87
N LYS A 551 27.67 -10.80 48.72
CA LYS A 551 27.69 -9.94 47.54
C LYS A 551 27.26 -10.78 46.35
N SER A 552 26.06 -10.53 45.87
CA SER A 552 25.52 -11.16 44.67
C SER A 552 25.22 -10.10 43.63
N GLY A 553 25.19 -10.51 42.38
CA GLY A 553 24.81 -9.64 41.29
C GLY A 553 24.53 -10.42 40.02
N THR A 554 23.83 -9.76 39.12
CA THR A 554 23.55 -10.24 37.78
C THR A 554 24.04 -9.19 36.80
N LYS A 555 24.77 -9.63 35.78
CA LYS A 555 25.13 -8.82 34.61
C LYS A 555 24.57 -9.52 33.38
N LYS A 556 23.75 -8.83 32.60
CA LYS A 556 23.20 -9.37 31.35
C LYS A 556 23.90 -8.73 30.16
N GLN A 557 23.95 -9.46 29.04
CA GLN A 557 24.47 -9.00 27.75
C GLN A 557 25.90 -8.45 27.75
N ILE A 558 26.83 -9.12 28.44
CA ILE A 558 28.25 -8.82 28.27
C ILE A 558 28.62 -9.17 26.82
N LEU A 559 28.99 -8.15 26.02
CA LEU A 559 29.32 -8.29 24.61
C LEU A 559 30.72 -8.88 24.44
N ILE A 560 30.79 -10.03 23.80
CA ILE A 560 32.03 -10.69 23.38
C ILE A 560 32.24 -10.43 21.89
N SER A 561 33.33 -9.74 21.57
CA SER A 561 33.66 -9.29 20.20
C SER A 561 34.84 -10.06 19.57
N LYS A 562 35.42 -11.03 20.27
CA LYS A 562 36.51 -11.87 19.78
C LYS A 562 36.19 -13.35 19.94
N VAL A 563 36.52 -14.14 18.91
CA VAL A 563 36.49 -15.60 19.01
C VAL A 563 37.70 -16.06 19.83
N GLY A 564 37.55 -17.18 20.53
CA GLY A 564 38.64 -17.74 21.34
C GLY A 564 38.15 -18.58 22.51
N THR A 565 39.11 -19.08 23.28
CA THR A 565 38.85 -19.81 24.53
C THR A 565 38.74 -18.82 25.68
N TYR A 566 37.69 -18.95 26.48
CA TYR A 566 37.42 -18.10 27.63
C TYR A 566 37.47 -18.92 28.91
N HIS A 567 37.97 -18.30 29.97
CA HIS A 567 38.08 -18.89 31.29
C HIS A 567 37.08 -18.25 32.24
N LEU A 568 36.36 -19.10 32.96
CA LEU A 568 35.44 -18.76 34.01
C LEU A 568 36.00 -19.28 35.33
N LYS A 569 36.43 -18.38 36.21
CA LYS A 569 37.20 -18.73 37.41
C LYS A 569 36.53 -18.21 38.68
N ALA A 570 36.47 -19.06 39.70
CA ALA A 570 36.02 -18.72 41.04
C ALA A 570 37.09 -19.14 42.07
N THR A 571 37.41 -18.24 42.98
CA THR A 571 38.42 -18.43 44.03
C THR A 571 37.86 -17.98 45.37
N SER A 572 38.09 -18.76 46.42
CA SER A 572 37.77 -18.35 47.79
C SER A 572 38.71 -18.96 48.82
N THR A 573 38.87 -18.27 49.95
CA THR A 573 39.49 -18.86 51.15
C THR A 573 38.49 -19.76 51.90
N LEU A 574 38.98 -20.54 52.86
CA LEU A 574 38.14 -21.34 53.76
C LEU A 574 37.09 -20.45 54.47
N GLY A 575 35.89 -20.99 54.70
CA GLY A 575 34.77 -20.27 55.31
C GLY A 575 33.91 -19.44 54.35
N ILE A 576 34.30 -19.28 53.07
CA ILE A 576 33.55 -18.53 52.05
C ILE A 576 33.33 -19.37 50.81
N ASN A 577 32.20 -19.19 50.14
CA ASN A 577 32.01 -19.67 48.79
C ASN A 577 31.98 -18.52 47.77
N ALA A 578 32.57 -18.77 46.61
CA ALA A 578 32.47 -17.95 45.43
C ALA A 578 31.81 -18.78 44.34
N SER A 579 30.81 -18.22 43.67
CA SER A 579 30.18 -18.87 42.53
C SER A 579 29.93 -17.86 41.43
N ILE A 580 30.19 -18.29 40.21
CA ILE A 580 29.91 -17.56 38.99
C ILE A 580 29.27 -18.53 38.01
N GLN A 581 28.14 -18.13 37.44
CA GLN A 581 27.38 -18.89 36.47
C GLN A 581 27.19 -18.01 35.27
N ILE A 582 27.48 -18.55 34.09
CA ILE A 582 27.28 -17.85 32.83
C ILE A 582 26.39 -18.66 31.90
N LYS A 583 25.60 -17.93 31.12
CA LYS A 583 24.89 -18.41 29.95
C LYS A 583 25.49 -17.69 28.74
N VAL A 584 26.16 -18.47 27.90
CA VAL A 584 26.77 -18.02 26.65
C VAL A 584 25.72 -18.18 25.54
N VAL A 585 25.51 -17.10 24.79
CA VAL A 585 24.55 -17.02 23.69
C VAL A 585 25.30 -16.74 22.40
N GLU A 586 25.38 -17.76 21.54
CA GLU A 586 26.00 -17.69 20.22
C GLU A 586 24.93 -17.66 19.12
N TYR A 587 25.24 -16.97 18.02
CA TYR A 587 24.37 -16.86 16.86
C TYR A 587 25.11 -17.30 15.61
N PRO A 588 24.48 -18.05 14.71
CA PRO A 588 25.08 -18.32 13.40
C PRO A 588 25.24 -17.01 12.64
N ASP A 589 26.22 -16.95 11.73
CA ASP A 589 26.47 -15.78 10.89
C ASP A 589 25.23 -15.26 10.15
N PHE A 590 24.30 -16.17 9.83
CA PHE A 590 23.01 -15.86 9.23
C PHE A 590 21.93 -16.84 9.70
N PHE A 591 20.70 -16.33 9.83
CA PHE A 591 19.51 -17.14 10.08
C PHE A 591 18.25 -16.47 9.50
N ASP A 592 17.23 -17.27 9.22
CA ASP A 592 15.91 -16.79 8.83
C ASP A 592 15.00 -16.75 10.06
N GLU A 593 14.34 -15.61 10.32
CA GLU A 593 13.39 -15.47 11.43
C GLU A 593 11.99 -15.18 10.86
N PRO A 594 10.93 -15.78 11.43
CA PRO A 594 9.57 -15.43 11.09
C PRO A 594 9.27 -13.99 11.50
N VAL A 595 8.58 -13.29 10.62
CA VAL A 595 8.08 -11.93 10.83
C VAL A 595 6.59 -11.90 10.52
N GLY A 596 5.89 -10.85 10.95
CA GLY A 596 4.43 -10.80 10.95
C GLY A 596 3.77 -11.13 9.61
N GLY A 597 2.56 -11.65 9.70
CA GLY A 597 1.72 -11.95 8.55
C GLY A 597 2.08 -13.22 7.78
N ILE A 598 1.37 -13.43 6.68
CA ILE A 598 1.50 -14.60 5.80
C ILE A 598 1.75 -14.18 4.36
N ARG A 599 2.33 -15.09 3.58
CA ARG A 599 2.49 -14.99 2.13
C ARG A 599 1.99 -16.25 1.42
N VAL A 600 1.65 -16.11 0.14
CA VAL A 600 1.22 -17.22 -0.70
C VAL A 600 2.44 -18.06 -1.09
N LYS A 601 2.45 -19.31 -0.66
CA LYS A 601 3.47 -20.30 -1.02
C LYS A 601 3.22 -20.86 -2.42
N GLN A 602 1.98 -21.24 -2.69
CA GLN A 602 1.54 -21.77 -3.97
C GLN A 602 0.05 -21.55 -4.20
N VAL A 603 -0.33 -21.53 -5.48
CA VAL A 603 -1.74 -21.54 -5.91
C VAL A 603 -1.92 -22.69 -6.87
N GLN A 604 -2.89 -23.56 -6.60
CA GLN A 604 -3.27 -24.65 -7.48
C GLN A 604 -4.60 -24.30 -8.15
N ASN A 605 -4.56 -24.03 -9.46
CA ASN A 605 -5.73 -23.71 -10.27
C ASN A 605 -6.22 -24.99 -10.97
N CYS A 606 -7.44 -25.40 -10.67
CA CYS A 606 -8.06 -26.64 -11.13
C CYS A 606 -9.25 -26.36 -12.04
N ASP A 607 -9.40 -27.18 -13.08
CA ASP A 607 -10.62 -27.23 -13.88
C ASP A 607 -11.76 -27.93 -13.14
N TYR A 608 -12.95 -28.01 -13.75
CA TYR A 608 -14.12 -28.68 -13.17
C TYR A 608 -13.95 -30.21 -13.06
N ASN A 609 -12.96 -30.80 -13.74
CA ASN A 609 -12.63 -32.23 -13.68
C ASN A 609 -11.56 -32.53 -12.60
N GLY A 610 -11.06 -31.52 -11.88
CA GLY A 610 -10.03 -31.66 -10.86
C GLY A 610 -8.60 -31.73 -11.39
N LYS A 611 -8.37 -31.38 -12.66
CA LYS A 611 -7.03 -31.30 -13.26
C LYS A 611 -6.44 -29.92 -13.01
N CYS A 612 -5.23 -29.88 -12.45
CA CYS A 612 -4.69 -28.64 -11.91
C CYS A 612 -3.31 -28.25 -12.44
N ILE A 613 -3.06 -26.95 -12.48
CA ILE A 613 -1.74 -26.34 -12.62
C ILE A 613 -1.38 -25.69 -11.29
N THR A 614 -0.24 -26.05 -10.73
CA THR A 614 0.26 -25.46 -9.47
C THR A 614 1.34 -24.43 -9.77
N THR A 615 1.08 -23.18 -9.43
CA THR A 615 2.06 -22.09 -9.46
C THR A 615 2.74 -22.01 -8.10
N VAL A 616 4.06 -22.17 -8.06
CA VAL A 616 4.87 -22.14 -6.83
C VAL A 616 5.74 -20.88 -6.82
N TYR A 617 5.87 -20.27 -5.64
CA TYR A 617 6.70 -19.10 -5.40
C TYR A 617 7.81 -19.46 -4.40
N ASN A 618 9.06 -19.36 -4.84
CA ASN A 618 10.21 -19.58 -3.98
C ASN A 618 10.84 -18.23 -3.61
N PHE A 619 10.78 -17.92 -2.31
CA PHE A 619 11.31 -16.70 -1.72
C PHE A 619 12.73 -16.86 -1.13
N THR A 620 13.36 -18.01 -1.39
CA THR A 620 14.70 -18.35 -0.87
C THR A 620 15.75 -18.43 -1.98
N GLN A 621 17.00 -18.18 -1.62
CA GLN A 621 18.16 -18.38 -2.48
C GLN A 621 19.28 -19.04 -1.65
N ASN A 622 19.85 -20.14 -2.15
CA ASN A 622 20.87 -20.93 -1.46
C ASN A 622 20.45 -21.34 -0.03
N GLY A 623 19.17 -21.66 0.17
CA GLY A 623 18.61 -22.04 1.46
C GLY A 623 18.36 -20.90 2.45
N LYS A 624 18.47 -19.63 2.03
CA LYS A 624 18.22 -18.44 2.86
C LYS A 624 17.07 -17.61 2.31
N SER A 625 16.27 -16.99 3.17
CA SER A 625 15.24 -16.04 2.75
C SER A 625 15.86 -14.85 2.00
N THR A 626 15.15 -14.38 0.98
CA THR A 626 15.47 -13.13 0.28
C THR A 626 14.69 -11.93 0.87
N GLY A 627 13.95 -12.17 1.96
CA GLY A 627 13.14 -11.18 2.65
C GLY A 627 13.98 -10.14 3.36
N LEU A 628 13.69 -8.88 3.06
CA LEU A 628 14.21 -7.68 3.69
C LEU A 628 13.13 -7.07 4.57
N MET A 629 13.46 -6.88 5.85
CA MET A 629 12.60 -6.18 6.78
C MET A 629 12.78 -4.66 6.57
N LEU A 630 11.72 -3.99 6.10
CA LEU A 630 11.82 -2.59 5.66
C LEU A 630 11.81 -1.60 6.81
N GLN A 631 11.21 -1.98 7.94
CA GLN A 631 11.13 -1.16 9.14
C GLN A 631 11.43 -2.02 10.36
N LYS A 632 12.25 -1.48 11.27
CA LYS A 632 12.55 -2.15 12.54
C LYS A 632 11.52 -1.74 13.60
N PRO A 633 11.13 -2.65 14.51
CA PRO A 633 10.40 -2.27 15.71
C PRO A 633 11.19 -1.22 16.49
N LYS A 634 10.50 -0.17 16.94
CA LYS A 634 11.09 0.86 17.82
C LYS A 634 10.17 1.01 19.02
N PHE A 635 10.66 0.72 20.21
CA PHE A 635 9.89 0.91 21.44
C PHE A 635 10.17 2.29 22.00
N TYR A 636 9.18 2.89 22.65
CA TYR A 636 9.41 4.08 23.43
C TYR A 636 10.08 3.66 24.73
N SER A 637 11.29 4.14 24.94
CA SER A 637 12.03 3.91 26.17
C SER A 637 12.79 5.15 26.57
N GLY A 638 12.83 5.44 27.86
CA GLY A 638 13.51 6.61 28.40
C GLY A 638 13.68 6.48 29.89
N SER A 639 14.14 7.55 30.52
CA SER A 639 14.23 7.60 31.98
C SER A 639 13.86 8.97 32.50
N PHE A 640 13.15 9.04 33.61
CA PHE A 640 12.96 10.30 34.33
C PHE A 640 13.59 10.22 35.70
N THR A 641 13.94 11.37 36.28
CA THR A 641 14.56 11.44 37.60
C THR A 641 13.66 12.25 38.52
N ASP A 642 13.04 11.57 39.48
CA ASP A 642 12.30 12.22 40.56
C ASP A 642 13.30 12.68 41.64
N ASP A 643 13.43 13.99 41.79
CA ASP A 643 14.35 14.62 42.75
C ASP A 643 13.57 15.05 43.99
N ARG A 644 13.54 14.18 45.00
CA ARG A 644 12.85 14.46 46.26
C ARG A 644 13.72 15.34 47.15
N ARG A 645 13.75 16.65 46.89
CA ARG A 645 14.45 17.61 47.76
C ARG A 645 13.54 18.18 48.84
N GLU A 646 13.47 17.48 49.96
CA GLU A 646 13.46 18.20 51.24
C GLU A 646 14.93 18.38 51.65
N CYS A 647 15.34 19.61 51.92
CA CYS A 647 16.73 20.03 52.04
C CYS A 647 17.62 19.12 52.93
N LEU A 648 18.82 18.81 52.40
CA LEU A 648 19.95 18.04 52.95
C LEU A 648 19.89 16.51 52.78
N GLY A 649 20.66 16.03 51.78
CA GLY A 649 20.90 14.61 51.49
C GLY A 649 20.06 14.08 50.32
N GLY A 650 20.29 14.61 49.10
CA GLY A 650 19.47 14.32 47.92
C GLY A 650 19.42 12.85 47.52
N VAL A 651 18.27 12.22 47.75
CA VAL A 651 17.92 10.91 47.19
C VAL A 651 17.10 11.17 45.93
N TYR A 652 17.67 10.87 44.76
CA TYR A 652 16.94 10.89 43.49
C TYR A 652 16.61 9.46 43.05
N ASN A 653 15.40 9.27 42.53
CA ASN A 653 14.98 8.00 41.93
C ASN A 653 14.99 8.15 40.41
N LYS A 654 15.76 7.32 39.72
CA LYS A 654 15.74 7.26 38.25
C LYS A 654 14.75 6.17 37.83
N SER A 655 13.64 6.53 37.23
CA SER A 655 12.67 5.57 36.68
C SER A 655 12.88 5.42 35.18
N GLU A 656 13.14 4.21 34.73
CA GLU A 656 13.22 3.84 33.32
C GLU A 656 11.86 3.32 32.85
N PHE A 657 11.41 3.68 31.66
CA PHE A 657 10.17 3.16 31.10
C PHE A 657 10.40 2.49 29.75
N TYR A 658 9.55 1.52 29.40
CA TYR A 658 9.63 0.75 28.18
C TYR A 658 8.23 0.35 27.69
N THR A 659 7.87 0.71 26.45
CA THR A 659 6.61 0.23 25.84
C THR A 659 6.76 -1.19 25.29
N PHE A 660 5.68 -1.95 25.32
CA PHE A 660 5.64 -3.31 24.75
C PHE A 660 5.30 -3.33 23.25
N ASN A 661 4.73 -2.24 22.73
CA ASN A 661 4.41 -2.08 21.31
C ASN A 661 5.42 -1.16 20.62
N SER A 662 5.68 -1.46 19.34
CA SER A 662 6.44 -0.56 18.47
C SER A 662 5.68 0.74 18.27
N VAL A 663 6.37 1.88 18.36
CA VAL A 663 5.82 3.21 18.04
C VAL A 663 5.58 3.39 16.55
N TYR A 664 6.22 2.56 15.71
CA TYR A 664 5.94 2.51 14.29
C TYR A 664 5.04 1.32 13.95
N PRO A 665 4.02 1.52 13.11
CA PRO A 665 3.28 0.42 12.50
C PRO A 665 4.21 -0.38 11.58
N LEU A 666 4.31 -1.69 11.79
CA LEU A 666 5.36 -2.50 11.16
C LEU A 666 4.96 -3.19 9.85
N SER A 667 3.73 -2.97 9.37
CA SER A 667 3.16 -3.65 8.19
C SER A 667 2.70 -2.69 7.09
N GLU A 668 3.26 -1.48 7.00
CA GLU A 668 2.77 -0.43 6.10
C GLU A 668 3.16 -0.60 4.62
N TYR A 669 4.24 -1.32 4.32
CA TYR A 669 4.71 -1.44 2.95
C TYR A 669 3.82 -2.38 2.13
N ARG A 670 2.88 -1.80 1.38
CA ARG A 670 1.86 -2.56 0.63
C ARG A 670 1.20 -3.65 1.49
N GLY A 671 0.94 -3.34 2.76
CA GLY A 671 0.36 -4.25 3.75
C GLY A 671 1.23 -5.48 4.09
N SER A 672 2.55 -5.38 3.95
CA SER A 672 3.52 -6.42 4.32
C SER A 672 4.70 -5.81 5.09
N PRO A 673 5.20 -6.48 6.15
CA PRO A 673 6.43 -6.08 6.83
C PRO A 673 7.71 -6.39 6.04
N VAL A 674 7.61 -7.21 4.99
CA VAL A 674 8.75 -7.75 4.23
C VAL A 674 8.63 -7.45 2.74
N LEU A 675 9.75 -7.07 2.16
CA LEU A 675 10.02 -7.13 0.72
C LEU A 675 10.93 -8.31 0.42
N TYR A 676 10.56 -9.18 -0.51
CA TYR A 676 11.45 -10.20 -1.06
C TYR A 676 12.23 -9.63 -2.23
N LYS A 677 13.56 -9.52 -2.07
CA LYS A 677 14.42 -8.93 -3.08
C LYS A 677 14.48 -9.76 -4.36
N LYS A 678 14.24 -11.06 -4.27
CA LYS A 678 14.30 -11.99 -5.40
C LYS A 678 13.33 -13.16 -5.21
N VAL A 679 12.50 -13.42 -6.21
CA VAL A 679 11.50 -14.48 -6.14
C VAL A 679 11.54 -15.32 -7.41
N GLU A 680 11.49 -16.64 -7.26
CA GLU A 680 11.35 -17.56 -8.38
C GLU A 680 9.90 -18.04 -8.48
N LYS A 681 9.27 -17.84 -9.65
CA LYS A 681 7.93 -18.33 -9.99
C LYS A 681 8.07 -19.46 -11.01
N TYR A 682 7.39 -20.58 -10.80
CA TYR A 682 7.29 -21.64 -11.80
C TYR A 682 5.97 -22.40 -11.68
N ASN A 683 5.54 -22.98 -12.81
CA ASN A 683 4.30 -23.74 -12.89
C ASN A 683 4.60 -25.23 -13.00
N ILE A 684 3.87 -26.04 -12.23
CA ILE A 684 3.93 -27.50 -12.20
C ILE A 684 2.62 -28.04 -12.75
N PHE A 685 2.73 -29.01 -13.65
CA PHE A 685 1.59 -29.75 -14.18
C PHE A 685 1.93 -31.24 -14.23
N GLY A 686 1.26 -32.04 -13.38
CA GLY A 686 1.67 -33.42 -13.11
C GLY A 686 3.08 -33.45 -12.50
N SER A 687 4.02 -34.12 -13.16
CA SER A 687 5.45 -34.17 -12.79
C SER A 687 6.33 -33.17 -13.55
N ASN A 688 5.77 -32.42 -14.51
CA ASN A 688 6.54 -31.53 -15.39
C ASN A 688 6.48 -30.07 -14.92
N THR A 689 7.58 -29.33 -15.08
CA THR A 689 7.64 -27.88 -14.83
C THR A 689 7.75 -27.13 -16.15
N ASN A 690 7.22 -25.91 -16.28
CA ASN A 690 7.35 -25.13 -17.54
C ASN A 690 8.55 -24.16 -17.54
N GLY A 691 9.64 -24.51 -16.85
CA GLY A 691 10.72 -23.59 -16.56
C GLY A 691 10.37 -22.61 -15.43
N LYS A 692 11.16 -21.55 -15.25
CA LYS A 692 10.98 -20.59 -14.15
C LYS A 692 11.26 -19.14 -14.54
N THR A 693 10.54 -18.23 -13.92
CA THR A 693 10.78 -16.78 -13.98
C THR A 693 11.38 -16.32 -12.67
N VAL A 694 12.49 -15.60 -12.73
CA VAL A 694 13.19 -15.05 -11.56
C VAL A 694 13.07 -13.54 -11.60
N SER A 695 12.26 -12.97 -10.72
CA SER A 695 12.04 -11.53 -10.60
C SER A 695 12.91 -10.98 -9.46
N SER A 696 13.58 -9.85 -9.68
CA SER A 696 14.38 -9.15 -8.67
C SER A 696 13.88 -7.73 -8.51
N TYR A 697 13.91 -7.22 -7.28
CA TYR A 697 13.30 -5.94 -6.90
C TYR A 697 14.30 -5.00 -6.24
N LEU A 698 14.09 -3.69 -6.45
CA LEU A 698 14.85 -2.65 -5.76
C LEU A 698 14.46 -2.63 -4.27
N GLY A 699 15.45 -2.62 -3.39
CA GLY A 699 15.22 -2.58 -1.95
C GLY A 699 16.50 -2.75 -1.13
N LYS A 700 16.50 -2.13 0.06
CA LYS A 700 17.57 -2.23 1.07
C LYS A 700 16.95 -2.17 2.46
N ASN A 701 17.67 -2.69 3.46
CA ASN A 701 17.28 -2.48 4.86
C ASN A 701 17.32 -0.99 5.16
N VAL A 702 16.25 -0.47 5.76
CA VAL A 702 16.15 0.93 6.16
C VAL A 702 16.04 1.00 7.68
N VAL A 703 16.90 1.80 8.32
CA VAL A 703 16.89 1.93 9.79
C VAL A 703 15.69 2.76 10.25
N THR A 704 15.38 3.83 9.49
CA THR A 704 14.20 4.69 9.65
C THR A 704 13.75 5.11 8.25
N PRO A 705 12.83 4.38 7.60
CA PRO A 705 12.38 4.75 6.27
C PRO A 705 11.66 6.10 6.32
N ASN A 706 12.07 7.04 5.48
CA ASN A 706 11.19 8.14 5.13
C ASN A 706 10.20 7.63 4.07
N GLU A 707 8.96 8.12 4.09
CA GLU A 707 7.91 7.59 3.19
C GLU A 707 8.28 7.71 1.70
N GLY A 708 9.03 8.75 1.33
CA GLY A 708 9.55 8.91 -0.03
C GLY A 708 10.47 7.76 -0.46
N GLN A 709 11.31 7.23 0.43
CA GLN A 709 12.16 6.07 0.15
C GLN A 709 11.34 4.81 -0.09
N LEU A 710 10.19 4.64 0.55
CA LEU A 710 9.33 3.48 0.32
C LEU A 710 8.77 3.43 -1.12
N LEU A 711 8.67 4.57 -1.80
CA LEU A 711 8.14 4.65 -3.18
C LEU A 711 9.07 4.03 -4.24
N ASN A 712 10.38 3.91 -3.98
CA ASN A 712 11.31 3.24 -4.89
C ASN A 712 11.59 1.77 -4.53
N ILE A 713 11.11 1.33 -3.37
CA ILE A 713 11.25 -0.04 -2.86
C ILE A 713 10.17 -0.92 -3.52
N GLY A 714 10.57 -2.12 -3.93
CA GLY A 714 9.78 -3.12 -4.66
C GLY A 714 9.45 -2.78 -6.12
N LEU A 715 10.11 -1.77 -6.70
CA LEU A 715 10.12 -1.61 -8.15
C LEU A 715 10.89 -2.77 -8.79
N LEU A 716 10.39 -3.30 -9.92
CA LEU A 716 11.00 -4.42 -10.64
C LEU A 716 12.37 -3.99 -11.19
N ASP A 717 13.45 -4.60 -10.71
CA ASP A 717 14.81 -4.31 -11.15
C ASP A 717 15.21 -5.14 -12.38
N SER A 718 14.90 -6.44 -12.35
CA SER A 718 15.15 -7.35 -13.48
C SER A 718 14.26 -8.57 -13.45
N GLU A 719 13.96 -9.14 -14.61
CA GLU A 719 13.31 -10.43 -14.74
C GLU A 719 14.13 -11.37 -15.63
N ILE A 720 14.25 -12.64 -15.24
CA ILE A 720 14.96 -13.67 -16.01
C ILE A 720 14.04 -14.86 -16.21
N VAL A 721 13.70 -15.17 -17.46
CA VAL A 721 12.92 -16.36 -17.81
C VAL A 721 13.86 -17.48 -18.22
N LYS A 722 13.67 -18.67 -17.64
CA LYS A 722 14.47 -19.87 -17.90
C LYS A 722 13.58 -21.03 -18.32
N ASP A 723 14.13 -21.91 -19.16
CA ASP A 723 13.50 -23.19 -19.50
C ASP A 723 13.67 -24.24 -18.39
N GLN A 724 13.16 -25.46 -18.63
CA GLN A 724 13.28 -26.62 -17.73
C GLN A 724 14.72 -27.04 -17.46
N SER A 725 15.63 -26.79 -18.41
CA SER A 725 17.05 -27.11 -18.32
C SER A 725 17.86 -25.99 -17.65
N ASN A 726 17.19 -24.98 -17.08
CA ASN A 726 17.77 -23.76 -16.53
C ASN A 726 18.51 -22.86 -17.53
N ASN A 727 18.34 -23.07 -18.85
CA ASN A 727 18.86 -22.14 -19.85
C ASN A 727 18.05 -20.85 -19.83
N VAL A 728 18.71 -19.71 -19.99
CA VAL A 728 18.05 -18.41 -20.02
C VAL A 728 17.41 -18.19 -21.39
N LEU A 729 16.09 -17.97 -21.41
CA LEU A 729 15.31 -17.64 -22.61
C LEU A 729 15.22 -16.13 -22.83
N SER A 730 15.03 -15.37 -21.75
CA SER A 730 15.00 -13.91 -21.80
C SER A 730 15.50 -13.27 -20.51
N LYS A 731 15.97 -12.03 -20.63
CA LYS A 731 16.28 -11.13 -19.52
C LYS A 731 15.66 -9.76 -19.80
N SER A 732 15.01 -9.18 -18.81
CA SER A 732 14.67 -7.76 -18.81
C SER A 732 15.39 -7.04 -17.67
N LYS A 733 15.78 -5.79 -17.89
CA LYS A 733 16.38 -4.91 -16.88
C LYS A 733 15.70 -3.55 -16.94
N SER A 734 15.25 -3.06 -15.80
CA SER A 734 14.62 -1.76 -15.65
C SER A 734 15.55 -0.81 -14.91
N ASN A 735 15.60 0.44 -15.36
CA ASN A 735 16.27 1.54 -14.66
C ASN A 735 15.29 2.68 -14.49
N TYR A 736 15.29 3.27 -13.30
CA TYR A 736 14.32 4.29 -12.90
C TYR A 736 15.00 5.63 -12.71
N LEU A 737 14.30 6.69 -13.11
CA LEU A 737 14.60 8.04 -12.67
C LEU A 737 14.19 8.15 -11.20
N LEU A 738 15.20 8.28 -10.33
CA LEU A 738 15.04 8.49 -8.90
C LEU A 738 15.61 9.88 -8.58
N ASP A 739 14.82 10.69 -7.89
CA ASP A 739 15.24 11.97 -7.27
C ASP A 739 15.53 13.15 -8.20
N LYS A 740 14.45 13.76 -8.72
CA LYS A 740 14.42 15.16 -9.18
C LYS A 740 13.08 15.77 -8.78
N SER A 741 13.06 16.62 -7.75
CA SER A 741 11.84 17.34 -7.32
C SER A 741 11.38 18.29 -8.44
N PRO A 742 10.07 18.33 -8.78
CA PRO A 742 9.53 19.28 -9.75
C PRO A 742 9.64 20.72 -9.26
N ASP A 743 9.53 20.93 -7.94
CA ASP A 743 9.60 22.23 -7.28
C ASP A 743 10.26 22.07 -5.89
N PRO A 744 11.54 22.43 -5.71
CA PRO A 744 12.21 22.30 -4.42
C PRO A 744 11.71 23.29 -3.36
N SER A 745 10.92 24.30 -3.75
CA SER A 745 10.35 25.28 -2.82
C SER A 745 9.07 24.77 -2.13
N LYS A 746 8.39 23.78 -2.71
CA LYS A 746 7.22 23.14 -2.13
C LYS A 746 7.61 21.96 -1.26
N TYR A 747 7.48 22.11 0.04
CA TYR A 747 7.79 21.07 1.00
C TYR A 747 6.97 21.23 2.27
N VAL A 748 6.91 20.15 3.05
CA VAL A 748 6.44 20.17 4.45
C VAL A 748 7.54 19.57 5.32
N TYR A 749 7.68 20.06 6.53
CA TYR A 749 8.64 19.55 7.50
C TYR A 749 7.92 18.93 8.69
N SER A 750 8.41 17.77 9.12
CA SER A 750 8.02 17.11 10.35
C SER A 750 9.18 17.21 11.34
N LEU A 751 8.89 17.66 12.56
CA LEU A 751 9.80 17.79 13.69
C LEU A 751 9.25 17.02 14.90
N GLU A 752 9.84 15.87 15.19
CA GLU A 752 9.55 15.11 16.40
C GLU A 752 10.49 15.56 17.52
N ALA A 753 9.99 15.86 18.72
CA ALA A 753 10.80 16.16 19.89
C ALA A 753 10.31 15.37 21.11
N LYS A 754 11.25 14.77 21.86
CA LYS A 754 10.97 13.98 23.05
C LYS A 754 11.88 14.37 24.20
N TYR A 755 11.29 14.66 25.35
CA TYR A 755 12.01 15.02 26.56
C TYR A 755 12.51 13.77 27.30
N ILE A 756 13.82 13.69 27.55
CA ILE A 756 14.50 12.53 28.12
C ILE A 756 14.80 12.74 29.62
N LEU A 757 14.45 13.88 30.23
CA LEU A 757 14.77 14.19 31.63
C LEU A 757 13.57 14.83 32.36
N GLU A 758 12.52 14.06 32.66
CA GLU A 758 11.41 14.57 33.49
C GLU A 758 11.87 14.77 34.95
N THR A 759 11.91 16.02 35.42
CA THR A 759 11.83 16.37 36.85
C THR A 759 10.38 16.75 37.14
N ARG A 760 9.64 15.95 37.91
CA ARG A 760 8.29 16.33 38.32
C ARG A 760 8.35 17.42 39.38
N TRP A 761 7.54 18.47 39.16
CA TRP A 761 7.29 19.53 40.13
C TRP A 761 6.13 19.10 41.03
N GLN A 762 6.35 18.95 42.34
CA GLN A 762 5.27 18.96 43.32
C GLN A 762 5.12 20.38 43.88
N ASN A 763 3.99 21.02 43.59
CA ASN A 763 3.41 22.08 44.43
C ASN A 763 2.48 21.36 45.43
N SER A 764 2.24 21.73 46.70
CA SER A 764 2.27 22.98 47.48
C SER A 764 1.90 22.58 48.94
N PRO A 765 1.71 23.43 49.98
CA PRO A 765 1.98 24.87 50.15
C PRO A 765 2.76 25.20 51.45
N THR A 766 2.94 26.49 51.71
CA THR A 766 3.34 27.16 52.97
C THR A 766 4.84 27.43 53.22
N THR A 767 5.17 28.69 52.94
CA THR A 767 6.11 29.57 53.67
C THR A 767 7.55 29.10 53.87
N GLY A 768 8.41 29.59 52.97
CA GLY A 768 9.73 30.11 53.36
C GLY A 768 10.91 29.36 52.74
N GLY A 769 11.43 29.89 51.63
CA GLY A 769 12.76 29.52 51.12
C GLY A 769 12.74 29.08 49.67
N ALA A 770 12.91 30.05 48.76
CA ALA A 770 13.03 29.82 47.34
C ALA A 770 14.22 28.90 47.00
N CYS A 771 13.95 27.79 46.31
CA CYS A 771 14.92 27.10 45.47
C CYS A 771 14.35 27.03 44.05
N VAL A 772 14.29 28.18 43.37
CA VAL A 772 14.05 28.21 41.93
C VAL A 772 15.40 28.02 41.24
N TYR A 773 15.74 26.77 40.89
CA TYR A 773 16.77 26.52 39.90
C TYR A 773 16.12 26.60 38.52
N SER A 774 16.09 27.79 37.91
CA SER A 774 15.88 27.93 36.47
C SER A 774 17.18 27.61 35.73
N ILE A 775 17.62 26.35 35.80
CA ILE A 775 18.67 25.90 34.89
C ILE A 775 18.01 25.79 33.50
N PRO A 776 18.50 26.51 32.47
CA PRO A 776 18.02 26.29 31.12
C PRO A 776 18.20 24.82 30.78
N ILE A 777 17.11 24.16 30.38
CA ILE A 777 17.14 22.75 30.01
C ILE A 777 18.13 22.61 28.85
N PRO A 778 19.24 21.89 29.02
CA PRO A 778 20.23 21.78 27.96
C PRO A 778 19.65 20.97 26.80
N LEU A 779 20.07 21.26 25.56
CA LEU A 779 19.53 20.61 24.35
C LEU A 779 19.70 19.09 24.36
N ASN A 780 20.72 18.57 25.05
CA ASN A 780 20.95 17.13 25.23
C ASN A 780 19.88 16.44 26.10
N SER A 781 18.98 17.20 26.74
CA SER A 781 17.80 16.68 27.42
C SER A 781 16.69 16.28 26.45
N PHE A 782 16.80 16.62 25.17
CA PHE A 782 15.82 16.28 24.14
C PHE A 782 16.39 15.27 23.14
N ARG A 783 15.52 14.37 22.68
CA ARG A 783 15.71 13.61 21.45
C ARG A 783 14.90 14.29 20.37
N GLU A 784 15.55 14.90 19.40
CA GLU A 784 14.88 15.47 18.23
C GLU A 784 15.13 14.62 16.98
N GLY A 785 14.11 14.54 16.12
CA GLY A 785 14.18 13.96 14.79
C GLY A 785 13.39 14.83 13.82
N GLY A 786 13.83 14.93 12.57
CA GLY A 786 13.07 15.68 11.60
C GLY A 786 13.23 15.18 10.17
N MET A 787 12.20 15.42 9.37
CA MET A 787 12.18 15.04 7.96
C MET A 787 11.47 16.06 7.09
N THR A 788 11.93 16.20 5.86
CA THR A 788 11.30 17.05 4.85
C THR A 788 10.60 16.20 3.80
N HIS A 789 9.32 16.45 3.59
CA HIS A 789 8.50 15.86 2.54
C HIS A 789 8.47 16.76 1.32
N ARG A 790 8.79 16.20 0.15
CA ARG A 790 8.76 16.88 -1.15
C ARG A 790 8.25 15.90 -2.20
N ALA A 791 7.50 16.41 -3.17
CA ALA A 791 7.14 15.63 -4.35
C ALA A 791 8.41 15.20 -5.08
N ARG A 792 8.47 13.94 -5.50
CA ARG A 792 9.60 13.41 -6.29
C ARG A 792 9.10 12.62 -7.49
N ASN A 793 9.90 12.65 -8.56
CA ASN A 793 9.67 11.82 -9.74
C ASN A 793 10.21 10.40 -9.50
N TYR A 794 9.32 9.42 -9.68
CA TYR A 794 9.64 7.99 -9.71
C TYR A 794 9.06 7.41 -11.00
N LYS A 795 9.87 7.35 -12.06
CA LYS A 795 9.43 6.95 -13.41
C LYS A 795 10.43 5.98 -14.04
N LEU A 796 9.95 5.02 -14.82
CA LEU A 796 10.81 4.10 -15.57
C LEU A 796 11.57 4.90 -16.63
N GLN A 797 12.90 4.97 -16.54
CA GLN A 797 13.73 5.77 -17.46
C GLN A 797 14.22 4.93 -18.64
N LYS A 798 14.50 3.65 -18.41
CA LYS A 798 15.06 2.75 -19.43
C LYS A 798 14.69 1.31 -19.14
N GLU A 799 14.28 0.59 -20.17
CA GLU A 799 14.09 -0.86 -20.14
C GLU A 799 14.99 -1.51 -21.19
N GLU A 800 15.67 -2.58 -20.82
CA GLU A 800 16.47 -3.40 -21.74
C GLU A 800 15.93 -4.82 -21.74
N ASN A 801 15.47 -5.28 -22.90
CA ASN A 801 14.94 -6.63 -23.10
C ASN A 801 15.89 -7.41 -24.02
N LYS A 802 16.36 -8.57 -23.53
CA LYS A 802 17.27 -9.46 -24.25
C LYS A 802 16.66 -10.85 -24.36
N SER A 803 16.38 -11.30 -25.57
CA SER A 803 15.89 -12.66 -25.87
C SER A 803 17.00 -13.50 -26.47
N TYR A 804 17.11 -14.77 -26.06
CA TYR A 804 18.15 -15.69 -26.52
C TYR A 804 17.56 -16.73 -27.47
N PHE A 805 18.16 -16.89 -28.64
CA PHE A 805 17.74 -17.87 -29.65
C PHE A 805 18.98 -18.62 -30.16
N LYS A 806 19.08 -19.91 -29.83
CA LYS A 806 20.15 -20.81 -30.34
C LYS A 806 21.58 -20.28 -30.16
N GLY A 807 21.86 -19.58 -29.06
CA GLY A 807 23.18 -19.01 -28.76
C GLY A 807 23.36 -17.55 -29.17
N ASP A 808 22.51 -17.03 -30.06
CA ASP A 808 22.44 -15.60 -30.39
C ASP A 808 21.51 -14.86 -29.44
N SER A 809 21.62 -13.52 -29.43
CA SER A 809 20.76 -12.67 -28.63
C SER A 809 20.19 -11.49 -29.40
N ILE A 810 18.89 -11.25 -29.24
CA ILE A 810 18.18 -10.07 -29.72
C ILE A 810 17.98 -9.13 -28.54
N VAL A 811 18.59 -7.96 -28.61
CA VAL A 811 18.46 -6.87 -27.64
C VAL A 811 17.56 -5.78 -28.20
N GLN A 812 16.60 -5.33 -27.39
CA GLN A 812 15.82 -4.13 -27.59
C GLN A 812 15.95 -3.25 -26.34
N THR A 813 16.26 -1.99 -26.53
CA THR A 813 16.35 -1.00 -25.46
C THR A 813 15.28 0.07 -25.68
N THR A 814 14.48 0.36 -24.68
CA THR A 814 13.48 1.42 -24.70
C THR A 814 13.84 2.48 -23.67
N GLU A 815 14.00 3.73 -24.09
CA GLU A 815 14.29 4.88 -23.25
C GLU A 815 13.05 5.78 -23.16
N TYR A 816 12.76 6.28 -21.96
CA TYR A 816 11.61 7.13 -21.67
C TYR A 816 12.09 8.47 -21.11
N ASN A 817 11.73 9.55 -21.80
CA ASN A 817 12.08 10.91 -21.42
C ASN A 817 10.82 11.64 -20.94
N TYR A 818 10.87 12.20 -19.73
CA TYR A 818 9.73 12.87 -19.10
C TYR A 818 10.00 14.37 -18.96
N ASN A 819 8.92 15.17 -18.98
CA ASN A 819 8.95 16.52 -18.42
C ASN A 819 9.02 16.39 -16.89
N LEU A 820 10.05 16.92 -16.25
CA LEU A 820 10.25 16.73 -14.81
C LEU A 820 9.30 17.55 -13.93
N SER A 821 8.75 18.65 -14.48
CA SER A 821 7.79 19.49 -13.77
C SER A 821 6.42 18.82 -13.76
N SER A 822 5.90 18.46 -14.94
CA SER A 822 4.58 17.82 -15.08
C SER A 822 4.60 16.29 -14.97
N GLY A 823 5.76 15.63 -14.94
CA GLY A 823 5.85 14.17 -14.92
C GLY A 823 5.31 13.43 -16.17
N PHE A 824 4.85 14.15 -17.20
CA PHE A 824 4.34 13.57 -18.45
C PHE A 824 5.47 13.05 -19.35
N LEU A 825 5.19 12.00 -20.12
CA LEU A 825 6.16 11.39 -21.03
C LEU A 825 6.33 12.30 -22.26
N LYS A 826 7.50 12.90 -22.44
CA LYS A 826 7.83 13.75 -23.59
C LYS A 826 8.19 12.94 -24.83
N SER A 827 8.93 11.86 -24.64
CA SER A 827 9.28 10.95 -25.74
C SER A 827 9.63 9.54 -25.25
N GLN A 828 9.42 8.56 -26.13
CA GLN A 828 9.88 7.19 -25.96
C GLN A 828 10.72 6.80 -27.18
N LYS A 829 11.93 6.27 -26.95
CA LYS A 829 12.85 5.85 -28.01
C LYS A 829 13.20 4.38 -27.86
N SER A 830 12.85 3.56 -28.84
CA SER A 830 13.24 2.15 -28.92
C SER A 830 14.43 1.98 -29.86
N THR A 831 15.43 1.20 -29.45
CA THR A 831 16.61 0.84 -30.25
C THR A 831 16.71 -0.68 -30.34
N ASN A 832 16.78 -1.23 -31.55
CA ASN A 832 16.91 -2.67 -31.76
C ASN A 832 18.38 -3.12 -31.89
N SER A 833 18.61 -4.42 -32.10
CA SER A 833 19.96 -4.99 -32.17
C SER A 833 20.78 -4.52 -33.38
N LYS A 834 20.14 -3.93 -34.39
CA LYS A 834 20.79 -3.31 -35.55
C LYS A 834 21.12 -1.84 -35.33
N ARG A 835 20.88 -1.31 -34.12
CA ARG A 835 20.98 0.13 -33.78
C ARG A 835 19.98 1.01 -34.53
N GLU A 836 18.93 0.43 -35.10
CA GLU A 836 17.82 1.19 -35.70
C GLU A 836 16.95 1.74 -34.56
N THR A 837 16.49 2.98 -34.70
CA THR A 837 15.77 3.69 -33.64
C THR A 837 14.37 4.07 -34.08
N LEU A 838 13.39 3.88 -33.20
CA LEU A 838 12.04 4.41 -33.38
C LEU A 838 11.73 5.31 -32.17
N GLU A 839 11.55 6.61 -32.41
CA GLU A 839 11.21 7.58 -31.37
C GLU A 839 9.79 8.11 -31.58
N THR A 840 8.97 8.09 -30.54
CA THR A 840 7.66 8.74 -30.49
C THR A 840 7.72 9.91 -29.53
N LYS A 841 7.33 11.10 -29.97
CA LYS A 841 7.19 12.31 -29.16
C LYS A 841 5.72 12.59 -28.88
N TYR A 842 5.43 13.06 -27.68
CA TYR A 842 4.10 13.34 -27.18
C TYR A 842 4.06 14.81 -26.75
N LEU A 843 3.04 15.53 -27.21
CA LEU A 843 2.86 16.94 -26.92
C LEU A 843 1.50 17.18 -26.24
N TYR A 844 1.57 17.93 -25.14
CA TYR A 844 0.46 18.24 -24.25
C TYR A 844 0.18 19.74 -24.26
N ALA A 845 -0.97 20.15 -23.70
CA ALA A 845 -1.37 21.55 -23.66
C ALA A 845 -0.31 22.48 -23.02
N GLN A 846 0.48 21.99 -22.06
CA GLN A 846 1.52 22.79 -21.40
C GLN A 846 2.79 22.99 -22.23
N ASP A 847 3.03 22.19 -23.27
CA ASP A 847 4.25 22.28 -24.07
C ASP A 847 4.28 23.55 -24.93
N TYR A 848 5.47 24.11 -25.12
CA TYR A 848 5.68 25.34 -25.89
C TYR A 848 5.26 25.16 -27.36
N GLU A 849 5.46 23.98 -27.95
CA GLU A 849 5.03 23.70 -29.32
C GLU A 849 3.51 23.79 -29.51
N MET A 850 2.72 23.68 -28.44
CA MET A 850 1.26 23.79 -28.48
C MET A 850 0.77 25.23 -28.22
N ALA A 851 1.65 26.22 -28.11
CA ALA A 851 1.29 27.60 -27.78
C ALA A 851 0.29 28.25 -28.77
N SER A 852 0.25 27.78 -30.02
CA SER A 852 -0.67 28.26 -31.05
C SER A 852 -2.06 27.63 -31.01
N GLU A 853 -2.31 26.64 -30.14
CA GLU A 853 -3.63 26.00 -30.05
C GLU A 853 -4.68 26.97 -29.49
N SER A 854 -5.81 27.08 -30.19
CA SER A 854 -6.85 28.09 -29.94
C SER A 854 -7.43 28.04 -28.54
N VAL A 855 -7.64 26.85 -27.97
CA VAL A 855 -8.25 26.63 -26.64
C VAL A 855 -7.26 26.13 -25.59
N ARG A 856 -5.95 26.32 -25.83
CA ARG A 856 -4.89 25.84 -24.94
C ARG A 856 -5.06 26.33 -23.50
N ASN A 857 -5.35 27.62 -23.34
CA ASN A 857 -5.41 28.24 -22.01
C ASN A 857 -6.63 27.75 -21.23
N GLU A 858 -7.75 27.49 -21.91
CA GLU A 858 -8.96 26.90 -21.34
C GLU A 858 -8.72 25.46 -20.90
N LEU A 859 -8.00 24.66 -21.69
CA LEU A 859 -7.57 23.31 -21.31
C LEU A 859 -6.73 23.34 -20.02
N ILE A 860 -5.72 24.22 -19.96
CA ILE A 860 -4.88 24.38 -18.77
C ILE A 860 -5.69 24.88 -17.55
N ALA A 861 -6.61 25.82 -17.77
CA ALA A 861 -7.45 26.36 -16.72
C ALA A 861 -8.34 25.28 -16.09
N LYS A 862 -8.92 24.39 -16.91
CA LYS A 862 -9.70 23.23 -16.45
C LYS A 862 -8.85 22.02 -15.99
N ASN A 863 -7.53 22.17 -15.89
CA ASN A 863 -6.59 21.09 -15.59
C ASN A 863 -6.61 19.91 -16.58
N MET A 864 -7.08 20.11 -17.81
CA MET A 864 -7.03 19.12 -18.89
C MET A 864 -5.64 19.11 -19.53
N ILE A 865 -4.62 18.84 -18.73
CA ILE A 865 -3.20 18.98 -19.10
C ILE A 865 -2.56 17.64 -19.50
N GLY A 866 -3.18 16.52 -19.13
CA GLY A 866 -2.77 15.16 -19.49
C GLY A 866 -3.34 14.67 -20.83
N ILE A 867 -4.14 15.48 -21.53
CA ILE A 867 -4.65 15.14 -22.86
C ILE A 867 -3.56 15.32 -23.93
N LEU A 868 -3.44 14.34 -24.82
CA LEU A 868 -2.50 14.38 -25.95
C LEU A 868 -3.07 15.24 -27.07
N LEU A 869 -2.35 16.29 -27.45
CA LEU A 869 -2.74 17.16 -28.56
C LEU A 869 -2.02 16.81 -29.86
N ASP A 870 -0.78 16.32 -29.78
CA ASP A 870 0.00 15.90 -30.95
C ASP A 870 0.94 14.73 -30.61
N THR A 871 1.07 13.79 -31.53
CA THR A 871 1.98 12.64 -31.45
C THR A 871 2.77 12.51 -32.76
N ARG A 872 4.10 12.45 -32.64
CA ARG A 872 5.02 12.41 -33.79
C ARG A 872 5.98 11.23 -33.69
N SER A 873 6.10 10.44 -34.75
CA SER A 873 7.02 9.29 -34.82
C SER A 873 8.21 9.57 -35.72
N TYR A 874 9.40 9.07 -35.36
CA TYR A 874 10.67 9.32 -36.03
C TYR A 874 11.52 8.05 -36.14
N ASN A 875 12.26 7.91 -37.24
CA ASN A 875 13.40 6.99 -37.39
C ASN A 875 14.58 7.78 -37.98
N GLY A 876 15.13 8.71 -37.20
CA GLY A 876 16.07 9.75 -37.65
C GLY A 876 15.41 10.91 -38.39
N VAL A 877 14.34 10.64 -39.15
CA VAL A 877 13.44 11.62 -39.78
C VAL A 877 11.99 11.40 -39.36
N LYS A 878 11.13 12.42 -39.47
CA LYS A 878 9.70 12.31 -39.15
C LYS A 878 9.01 11.30 -40.09
N LEU A 879 8.33 10.31 -39.51
CA LEU A 879 7.60 9.25 -40.20
C LEU A 879 6.10 9.53 -40.25
N SER A 880 5.56 10.09 -39.17
CA SER A 880 4.14 10.42 -39.07
C SER A 880 3.87 11.43 -37.97
N GLU A 881 2.75 12.12 -38.11
CA GLU A 881 2.22 13.09 -37.17
C GLU A 881 0.69 12.93 -37.09
N GLN A 882 0.16 12.91 -35.88
CA GLN A 882 -1.27 12.92 -35.61
C GLN A 882 -1.56 14.02 -34.59
N LYS A 883 -2.45 14.93 -34.95
CA LYS A 883 -2.81 16.09 -34.13
C LYS A 883 -4.32 16.17 -33.92
N THR A 884 -4.74 16.48 -32.71
CA THR A 884 -6.14 16.75 -32.36
C THR A 884 -6.26 18.19 -31.91
N GLU A 885 -7.03 18.97 -32.66
CA GLU A 885 -7.38 20.34 -32.30
C GLU A 885 -8.70 20.34 -31.54
N TYR A 886 -8.80 21.13 -30.47
CA TYR A 886 -9.99 21.22 -29.62
C TYR A 886 -10.73 22.55 -29.84
N THR A 887 -12.01 22.57 -29.49
CA THR A 887 -12.85 23.77 -29.45
C THR A 887 -13.58 23.86 -28.13
N LYS A 888 -14.04 25.07 -27.82
CA LYS A 888 -15.00 25.35 -26.76
C LYS A 888 -16.40 25.39 -27.36
N THR A 889 -17.34 24.64 -26.81
CA THR A 889 -18.75 24.68 -27.23
C THR A 889 -19.51 25.82 -26.56
N ALA A 890 -20.75 26.08 -26.99
CA ALA A 890 -21.64 27.06 -26.35
C ALA A 890 -21.86 26.74 -24.86
N ASP A 891 -21.92 25.46 -24.50
CA ASP A 891 -22.07 24.97 -23.11
C ASP A 891 -20.75 24.96 -22.32
N ASN A 892 -19.71 25.66 -22.81
CA ASN A 892 -18.36 25.69 -22.23
C ASN A 892 -17.69 24.31 -22.11
N LEU A 893 -18.09 23.31 -22.92
CA LEU A 893 -17.42 22.00 -22.99
C LEU A 893 -16.17 22.12 -23.87
N LEU A 894 -15.10 21.42 -23.50
CA LEU A 894 -13.85 21.37 -24.27
C LEU A 894 -13.79 20.03 -25.00
N LEU A 895 -14.03 20.06 -26.31
CA LEU A 895 -14.24 18.87 -27.14
C LEU A 895 -13.36 18.92 -28.40
N PRO A 896 -12.99 17.76 -28.98
CA PRO A 896 -12.28 17.72 -30.25
C PRO A 896 -13.03 18.50 -31.35
N LYS A 897 -12.30 19.17 -32.24
CA LYS A 897 -12.85 19.87 -33.41
C LYS A 897 -12.34 19.28 -34.71
N PHE A 898 -11.03 19.04 -34.78
CA PHE A 898 -10.40 18.46 -35.95
C PHE A 898 -9.38 17.40 -35.54
N VAL A 899 -9.30 16.34 -36.35
CA VAL A 899 -8.20 15.36 -36.27
C VAL A 899 -7.44 15.41 -37.58
N TYR A 900 -6.14 15.63 -37.48
CA TYR A 900 -5.21 15.63 -38.60
C TYR A 900 -4.29 14.42 -38.49
N ALA A 901 -3.95 13.82 -39.62
CA ALA A 901 -2.95 12.76 -39.67
C ALA A 901 -2.18 12.80 -40.98
N LYS A 902 -0.84 12.77 -40.87
CA LYS A 902 0.07 12.81 -42.01
C LYS A 902 1.13 11.73 -41.89
N LYS A 903 1.46 11.11 -43.02
CA LYS A 903 2.63 10.24 -43.17
C LYS A 903 3.74 11.01 -43.90
N GLY A 904 4.99 10.75 -43.52
CA GLY A 904 6.18 11.34 -44.12
C GLY A 904 6.73 12.54 -43.34
N VAL A 905 7.68 13.23 -43.98
CA VAL A 905 8.54 14.23 -43.33
C VAL A 905 7.94 15.63 -43.23
N GLY A 906 6.95 15.97 -44.07
CA GLY A 906 6.35 17.31 -44.10
C GLY A 906 5.44 17.61 -42.92
N ASP A 907 5.13 18.87 -42.67
CA ASP A 907 4.20 19.31 -41.61
C ASP A 907 2.74 19.17 -42.02
N ILE A 908 1.84 19.14 -41.03
CA ILE A 908 0.39 19.13 -41.26
C ILE A 908 -0.02 20.34 -42.09
N VAL A 909 -0.73 20.09 -43.17
CA VAL A 909 -1.42 21.10 -43.97
C VAL A 909 -2.91 20.95 -43.70
N ASN A 910 -3.49 21.94 -43.00
CA ASN A 910 -4.85 21.89 -42.43
C ASN A 910 -5.98 21.54 -43.43
N ILE A 911 -5.76 21.72 -44.73
CA ILE A 911 -6.77 21.44 -45.75
C ILE A 911 -6.75 19.97 -46.18
N ILE A 912 -5.57 19.41 -46.43
CA ILE A 912 -5.41 18.08 -47.06
C ILE A 912 -5.12 16.97 -46.05
N ASP A 913 -4.55 17.31 -44.89
CA ASP A 913 -4.20 16.32 -43.86
C ASP A 913 -5.32 16.15 -42.82
N LYS A 914 -6.45 16.85 -43.00
CA LYS A 914 -7.62 16.78 -42.13
C LYS A 914 -8.38 15.48 -42.37
N LYS A 915 -8.49 14.65 -41.34
CA LYS A 915 -9.14 13.34 -41.39
C LYS A 915 -10.58 13.36 -40.90
N ILE A 916 -10.85 14.15 -39.87
CA ILE A 916 -12.18 14.26 -39.27
C ILE A 916 -12.42 15.72 -38.89
N THR A 917 -13.61 16.22 -39.22
CA THR A 917 -14.20 17.43 -38.63
C THR A 917 -15.35 17.02 -37.73
N TYR A 918 -15.32 17.40 -36.46
CA TYR A 918 -16.48 17.31 -35.59
C TYR A 918 -17.32 18.57 -35.76
N ASP A 919 -18.44 18.43 -36.46
CA ASP A 919 -19.24 19.57 -36.91
C ASP A 919 -20.12 20.10 -35.78
N GLN A 920 -20.82 19.20 -35.08
CA GLN A 920 -21.83 19.52 -34.08
C GLN A 920 -21.81 18.54 -32.91
N TYR A 921 -22.06 19.08 -31.73
CA TYR A 921 -22.24 18.36 -30.46
C TYR A 921 -23.59 18.72 -29.85
N ASP A 922 -24.14 17.82 -29.04
CA ASP A 922 -25.26 18.15 -28.16
C ASP A 922 -24.78 18.82 -26.86
N ASN A 923 -25.73 19.19 -26.00
CA ASN A 923 -25.46 19.81 -24.70
C ASN A 923 -24.80 18.85 -23.69
N LYS A 924 -24.77 17.55 -23.97
CA LYS A 924 -24.06 16.53 -23.17
C LYS A 924 -22.68 16.19 -23.74
N GLY A 925 -22.25 16.86 -24.82
CA GLY A 925 -20.96 16.61 -25.46
C GLY A 925 -20.93 15.37 -26.36
N ASN A 926 -22.07 14.77 -26.68
CA ASN A 926 -22.15 13.70 -27.67
C ASN A 926 -22.06 14.28 -29.08
N ILE A 927 -21.42 13.55 -30.00
CA ILE A 927 -21.30 13.96 -31.40
C ILE A 927 -22.65 13.82 -32.08
N LEU A 928 -23.20 14.91 -32.61
CA LEU A 928 -24.40 14.92 -33.45
C LEU A 928 -24.06 14.81 -34.94
N GLN A 929 -22.93 15.39 -35.34
CA GLN A 929 -22.45 15.33 -36.72
C GLN A 929 -20.93 15.40 -36.79
N TYR A 930 -20.34 14.58 -37.67
CA TYR A 930 -18.95 14.71 -38.08
C TYR A 930 -18.79 14.46 -39.59
N THR A 931 -17.76 15.06 -40.17
CA THR A 931 -17.41 14.92 -41.58
C THR A 931 -16.02 14.30 -41.71
N PRO A 932 -15.91 13.05 -42.20
CA PRO A 932 -14.64 12.41 -42.53
C PRO A 932 -13.96 13.07 -43.75
N GLU A 933 -12.70 12.70 -44.01
CA GLU A 933 -11.91 13.13 -45.18
C GLU A 933 -12.62 12.94 -46.52
N SER A 934 -13.53 11.95 -46.63
CA SER A 934 -14.33 11.71 -47.83
C SER A 934 -15.35 12.80 -48.16
N GLY A 935 -15.58 13.76 -47.24
CA GLY A 935 -16.43 14.93 -47.45
C GLY A 935 -17.93 14.71 -47.20
N SER A 936 -18.41 13.46 -47.19
CA SER A 936 -19.80 13.16 -46.82
C SER A 936 -20.03 13.26 -45.31
N PRO A 937 -21.02 14.04 -44.84
CA PRO A 937 -21.32 14.13 -43.41
C PRO A 937 -21.93 12.83 -42.88
N VAL A 938 -21.68 12.57 -41.60
CA VAL A 938 -22.28 11.50 -40.82
C VAL A 938 -23.00 12.12 -39.63
N ALA A 939 -24.32 11.94 -39.56
CA ALA A 939 -25.15 12.35 -38.45
C ALA A 939 -25.40 11.18 -37.49
N ILE A 940 -25.50 11.47 -36.19
CA ILE A 940 -25.86 10.53 -35.14
C ILE A 940 -27.05 11.09 -34.37
N ILE A 941 -28.11 10.29 -34.25
CA ILE A 941 -29.27 10.61 -33.40
C ILE A 941 -29.11 9.81 -32.11
N TRP A 942 -29.23 10.50 -30.98
CA TRP A 942 -29.12 9.93 -29.65
C TRP A 942 -30.50 9.76 -29.01
N GLY A 943 -30.72 8.60 -28.40
CA GLY A 943 -31.93 8.26 -27.65
C GLY A 943 -31.59 7.87 -26.22
N TYR A 944 -32.56 7.28 -25.51
CA TYR A 944 -32.40 6.84 -24.12
C TYR A 944 -31.88 7.98 -23.22
N ASN A 945 -32.53 9.15 -23.30
CA ASN A 945 -32.11 10.36 -22.59
C ASN A 945 -30.71 10.87 -23.01
N GLN A 946 -30.39 10.75 -24.31
CA GLN A 946 -29.12 11.11 -24.95
C GLN A 946 -27.90 10.31 -24.44
N THR A 947 -28.12 9.04 -24.10
CA THR A 947 -27.06 8.16 -23.55
C THR A 947 -26.61 7.08 -24.52
N GLN A 948 -27.38 6.81 -25.58
CA GLN A 948 -27.11 5.77 -26.58
C GLN A 948 -27.43 6.27 -28.00
N PRO A 949 -26.60 5.93 -29.01
CA PRO A 949 -26.88 6.29 -30.39
C PRO A 949 -27.97 5.36 -30.96
N ILE A 950 -29.11 5.91 -31.38
CA ILE A 950 -30.24 5.15 -31.93
C ILE A 950 -30.27 5.15 -33.45
N ALA A 951 -29.58 6.09 -34.09
CA ALA A 951 -29.38 6.07 -35.54
C ALA A 951 -28.02 6.67 -35.92
N LYS A 952 -27.36 6.05 -36.92
CA LYS A 952 -26.23 6.63 -37.67
C LYS A 952 -26.67 6.82 -39.11
N ILE A 953 -26.49 8.02 -39.65
CA ILE A 953 -26.91 8.40 -40.98
C ILE A 953 -25.70 8.93 -41.75
N GLU A 954 -25.27 8.19 -42.77
CA GLU A 954 -24.17 8.60 -43.64
C GLU A 954 -24.73 9.29 -44.89
N ASN A 955 -24.03 10.30 -45.41
CA ASN A 955 -24.46 11.16 -46.54
C ASN A 955 -25.67 12.07 -46.27
N ALA A 956 -25.94 12.41 -45.00
CA ALA A 956 -26.93 13.44 -44.65
C ALA A 956 -26.44 14.28 -43.47
N THR A 957 -26.84 15.54 -43.42
CA THR A 957 -26.55 16.40 -42.27
C THR A 957 -27.50 16.09 -41.11
N TYR A 958 -27.10 16.46 -39.89
CA TYR A 958 -27.94 16.28 -38.71
C TYR A 958 -29.27 17.05 -38.83
N ALA A 959 -29.24 18.26 -39.38
CA ALA A 959 -30.44 19.06 -39.62
C ALA A 959 -31.44 18.37 -40.57
N GLN A 960 -30.95 17.70 -41.62
CA GLN A 960 -31.80 16.91 -42.52
C GLN A 960 -32.34 15.66 -41.83
N ALA A 961 -31.51 14.97 -41.04
CA ALA A 961 -31.88 13.72 -40.38
C ALA A 961 -32.92 13.93 -39.27
N ILE A 962 -32.71 14.91 -38.37
CA ILE A 962 -33.55 15.07 -37.18
C ILE A 962 -35.00 15.44 -37.50
N VAL A 963 -35.21 16.24 -38.56
CA VAL A 963 -36.55 16.63 -39.03
C VAL A 963 -37.32 15.40 -39.52
N GLN A 964 -36.68 14.51 -40.27
CA GLN A 964 -37.33 13.31 -40.81
C GLN A 964 -37.61 12.27 -39.72
N TYR A 965 -36.70 12.14 -38.75
CA TYR A 965 -36.87 11.21 -37.63
C TYR A 965 -38.07 11.58 -36.74
N ALA A 966 -38.34 12.88 -36.56
CA ALA A 966 -39.42 13.37 -35.70
C ALA A 966 -40.85 13.14 -36.25
N ILE A 967 -41.00 12.79 -37.53
CA ILE A 967 -42.31 12.61 -38.18
C ILE A 967 -42.80 11.16 -38.02
N ASP A 968 -42.01 10.18 -38.50
CA ASP A 968 -42.29 8.74 -38.40
C ASP A 968 -41.02 7.94 -38.70
N GLU A 969 -40.67 6.99 -37.81
CA GLU A 969 -39.53 6.08 -37.98
C GLU A 969 -39.62 5.24 -39.28
N ASN A 970 -40.83 4.90 -39.74
CA ASN A 970 -41.06 4.11 -40.95
C ASN A 970 -40.92 4.94 -42.25
N VAL A 971 -41.11 6.25 -42.18
CA VAL A 971 -40.97 7.17 -43.32
C VAL A 971 -39.54 7.72 -43.42
N PHE A 972 -38.80 7.70 -42.31
CA PHE A 972 -37.44 8.21 -42.15
C PHE A 972 -36.46 7.79 -43.26
N ARG A 973 -36.52 6.54 -43.72
CA ARG A 973 -35.62 6.02 -44.78
C ARG A 973 -36.01 6.47 -46.19
N ASN A 974 -37.30 6.68 -46.44
CA ASN A 974 -37.81 7.04 -47.77
C ASN A 974 -37.55 8.52 -48.11
N ASN A 975 -37.46 9.38 -47.10
CA ASN A 975 -37.25 10.82 -47.28
C ASN A 975 -35.76 11.23 -47.36
N LEU A 976 -34.84 10.27 -47.19
CA LEU A 976 -33.39 10.47 -47.34
C LEU A 976 -32.80 9.41 -48.29
N PRO A 977 -33.15 9.43 -49.60
CA PRO A 977 -32.87 8.32 -50.53
C PRO A 977 -31.37 8.08 -50.79
N ASN A 978 -30.51 9.09 -50.57
CA ASN A 978 -29.06 8.99 -50.74
C ASN A 978 -28.33 8.65 -49.44
N ALA A 979 -29.04 8.58 -48.31
CA ALA A 979 -28.46 8.36 -47.01
C ALA A 979 -28.37 6.87 -46.68
N MET A 980 -27.26 6.46 -46.08
CA MET A 980 -27.13 5.10 -45.52
C MET A 980 -27.49 5.16 -44.03
N ILE A 981 -28.68 4.67 -43.70
CA ILE A 981 -29.22 4.74 -42.35
C ILE A 981 -29.03 3.41 -41.63
N THR A 982 -28.36 3.43 -40.49
CA THR A 982 -28.31 2.29 -39.57
C THR A 982 -28.99 2.66 -38.27
N THR A 983 -30.00 1.91 -37.85
CA THR A 983 -30.72 2.14 -36.58
C THR A 983 -30.40 1.07 -35.55
N TYR A 984 -30.47 1.45 -34.28
CA TYR A 984 -30.10 0.61 -33.13
C TYR A 984 -31.21 0.68 -32.09
N THR A 985 -31.58 -0.47 -31.55
CA THR A 985 -32.34 -0.53 -30.30
C THR A 985 -31.50 -1.21 -29.23
N TYR A 986 -31.74 -0.87 -27.97
CA TYR A 986 -30.94 -1.35 -26.84
C TYR A 986 -31.81 -1.99 -25.77
N ILE A 987 -31.24 -2.98 -25.10
CA ILE A 987 -31.66 -3.40 -23.78
C ILE A 987 -30.83 -2.56 -22.78
N PRO A 988 -31.46 -1.67 -21.98
CA PRO A 988 -30.73 -0.79 -21.06
C PRO A 988 -29.72 -1.54 -20.20
N LEU A 989 -28.46 -1.07 -20.18
CA LEU A 989 -27.30 -1.63 -19.45
C LEU A 989 -26.90 -3.08 -19.79
N VAL A 990 -27.48 -3.67 -20.82
CA VAL A 990 -27.13 -5.02 -21.30
C VAL A 990 -26.38 -4.92 -22.62
N GLY A 991 -26.95 -4.23 -23.60
CA GLY A 991 -26.34 -4.05 -24.90
C GLY A 991 -27.36 -3.80 -26.01
N ILE A 992 -26.88 -3.86 -27.25
CA ILE A 992 -27.71 -3.71 -28.45
C ILE A 992 -28.71 -4.87 -28.51
N LYS A 993 -29.98 -4.58 -28.74
CA LYS A 993 -31.05 -5.55 -28.98
C LYS A 993 -31.21 -5.84 -30.47
N THR A 994 -31.24 -4.80 -31.29
CA THR A 994 -31.33 -4.92 -32.75
C THR A 994 -30.46 -3.89 -33.45
N ILE A 995 -29.95 -4.26 -34.62
CA ILE A 995 -29.33 -3.35 -35.58
C ILE A 995 -30.06 -3.52 -36.91
N THR A 996 -30.61 -2.44 -37.46
CA THR A 996 -31.19 -2.46 -38.81
C THR A 996 -30.28 -1.69 -39.76
N ASP A 997 -29.70 -2.42 -40.71
CA ASP A 997 -28.71 -1.90 -41.65
C ASP A 997 -29.32 -0.93 -42.69
N PRO A 998 -28.50 -0.30 -43.57
CA PRO A 998 -28.99 0.59 -44.63
C PRO A 998 -29.95 -0.07 -45.64
N LYS A 999 -29.96 -1.40 -45.73
CA LYS A 999 -30.85 -2.15 -46.63
C LYS A 999 -32.14 -2.60 -45.94
N GLY A 1000 -32.35 -2.20 -44.68
CA GLY A 1000 -33.54 -2.55 -43.89
C GLY A 1000 -33.49 -3.95 -43.29
N GLN A 1001 -32.32 -4.62 -43.31
CA GLN A 1001 -32.19 -5.95 -42.71
C GLN A 1001 -31.86 -5.82 -41.22
N THR A 1002 -32.70 -6.41 -40.38
CA THR A 1002 -32.55 -6.35 -38.92
C THR A 1002 -31.79 -7.57 -38.40
N THR A 1003 -30.66 -7.32 -37.74
CA THR A 1003 -29.93 -8.30 -36.95
C THR A 1003 -30.39 -8.21 -35.49
N THR A 1004 -30.76 -9.34 -34.89
CA THR A 1004 -31.23 -9.40 -33.49
C THR A 1004 -30.17 -10.04 -32.60
N TYR A 1005 -30.00 -9.48 -31.40
CA TYR A 1005 -29.02 -9.90 -30.39
C TYR A 1005 -29.75 -10.39 -29.15
N GLU A 1006 -29.53 -11.65 -28.78
CA GLU A 1006 -30.12 -12.27 -27.58
C GLU A 1006 -29.05 -12.52 -26.54
N TYR A 1007 -29.37 -12.29 -25.28
CA TYR A 1007 -28.46 -12.40 -24.14
C TYR A 1007 -28.89 -13.53 -23.22
N ASP A 1008 -27.93 -14.11 -22.48
CA ASP A 1008 -28.21 -15.07 -21.43
C ASP A 1008 -28.65 -14.40 -20.11
N GLU A 1009 -28.95 -15.19 -19.08
CA GLU A 1009 -29.39 -14.71 -17.75
C GLU A 1009 -28.35 -13.83 -17.04
N PHE A 1010 -27.10 -13.84 -17.51
CA PHE A 1010 -26.01 -13.01 -17.00
C PHE A 1010 -25.80 -11.73 -17.83
N ASN A 1011 -26.70 -11.43 -18.76
CA ASN A 1011 -26.60 -10.30 -19.69
C ASN A 1011 -25.38 -10.38 -20.62
N ARG A 1012 -24.92 -11.59 -20.97
CA ARG A 1012 -23.85 -11.82 -21.97
C ARG A 1012 -24.45 -12.23 -23.31
N LEU A 1013 -23.86 -11.79 -24.42
CA LEU A 1013 -24.39 -12.04 -25.76
C LEU A 1013 -24.41 -13.55 -26.06
N LYS A 1014 -25.58 -14.16 -26.21
CA LYS A 1014 -25.75 -15.60 -26.45
C LYS A 1014 -25.91 -15.92 -27.93
N LEU A 1015 -26.78 -15.20 -28.63
CA LEU A 1015 -27.10 -15.44 -30.05
C LEU A 1015 -27.12 -14.13 -30.82
N VAL A 1016 -26.70 -14.21 -32.08
CA VAL A 1016 -26.90 -13.18 -33.10
C VAL A 1016 -27.69 -13.82 -34.24
N LYS A 1017 -28.83 -13.22 -34.60
CA LYS A 1017 -29.74 -13.74 -35.62
C LYS A 1017 -29.91 -12.75 -36.77
N ASP A 1018 -30.05 -13.25 -37.99
CA ASP A 1018 -30.40 -12.44 -39.16
C ASP A 1018 -31.90 -12.06 -39.17
N ALA A 1019 -32.33 -11.36 -40.23
CA ALA A 1019 -33.71 -10.91 -40.40
C ALA A 1019 -34.72 -12.05 -40.61
N GLN A 1020 -34.25 -13.24 -41.01
CA GLN A 1020 -35.08 -14.44 -41.19
C GLN A 1020 -35.10 -15.31 -39.92
N GLY A 1021 -34.39 -14.91 -38.87
CA GLY A 1021 -34.28 -15.64 -37.62
C GLY A 1021 -33.22 -16.74 -37.61
N ASN A 1022 -32.39 -16.86 -38.67
CA ASN A 1022 -31.30 -17.81 -38.69
C ASN A 1022 -30.17 -17.33 -37.78
N ILE A 1023 -29.52 -18.28 -37.10
CA ILE A 1023 -28.38 -17.99 -36.22
C ILE A 1023 -27.16 -17.67 -37.09
N LEU A 1024 -26.68 -16.42 -37.00
CA LEU A 1024 -25.43 -15.98 -37.60
C LEU A 1024 -24.22 -16.33 -36.72
N SER A 1025 -24.41 -16.23 -35.41
CA SER A 1025 -23.39 -16.56 -34.42
C SER A 1025 -24.04 -17.03 -33.12
N GLU A 1026 -23.46 -18.05 -32.52
CA GLU A 1026 -23.77 -18.52 -31.17
C GLU A 1026 -22.52 -18.45 -30.32
N ASN A 1027 -22.61 -17.76 -29.18
CA ASN A 1027 -21.54 -17.72 -28.20
C ASN A 1027 -21.85 -18.74 -27.11
N GLN A 1028 -21.06 -19.81 -27.10
CA GLN A 1028 -21.01 -20.71 -25.96
C GLN A 1028 -19.85 -20.30 -25.07
N TYR A 1029 -20.19 -19.78 -23.89
CA TYR A 1029 -19.23 -19.34 -22.91
C TYR A 1029 -18.60 -20.55 -22.19
N HIS A 1030 -17.60 -21.13 -22.84
CA HIS A 1030 -16.69 -22.10 -22.25
C HIS A 1030 -15.58 -21.32 -21.55
N TYR A 1031 -15.58 -21.32 -20.22
CA TYR A 1031 -14.45 -20.79 -19.50
C TYR A 1031 -13.31 -21.81 -19.53
N LYS A 1032 -12.09 -21.30 -19.68
CA LYS A 1032 -10.95 -22.13 -20.04
C LYS A 1032 -10.69 -23.24 -19.01
N ASN A 1033 -10.59 -24.46 -19.54
CA ASN A 1033 -10.13 -25.68 -18.87
C ASN A 1033 -8.61 -25.67 -18.62
#